data_AF-A0AAN9V9S6-F1
#
_entry.id   AF-A0AAN9V9S6-F1
#
_cell.length_a   1.000
_cell.length_b   1.000
_cell.length_c   1.000
_cell.angle_alpha   90.00
_cell.angle_beta   90.00
_cell.angle_gamma   90.00
#
_symmetry.space_group_name_H-M   'P 1'
#
loop_
_entity.id
_entity.type
_entity.pdbx_description
1 polymer ?
#
loop_
_entity_poly.entity_id
_entity_poly.type
_entity_poly.pdbx_seq_one_letter_code
_entity_poly.pdbx_strand_id
1 'polypeptide(L)'
;MDSPQENPSAITSLKRKEIFDIIKTSLTKSNKSLIDLVEEHLKTVTGKPISLSAGGKSVLGKDLSKLRTKWSESHRKLDKFLADNALWLEVDVKLRECPSNTLQEPASVGGRPSTSFAASSERTKRRRTQSMRDHHEVDELAFALQMSFRNSGNVDAAKVVKDIAEGSPTTATRYRDSLTAKREKQLTKDEALSLLIESKLSKNMYNTIRTASIDHNCSLYPSYKKVQEAKKDCYPPAVDMRITETSAEVKLQALLDHTVERIFRVQQDVISSLLDSAYDTELICKWGCDGTSGQSTFKQKFDDDSEGTKTDANIFFVSIVPLQILSVEKSTQKQIVIWKNPRPSSPRFCRPLKIEFLHETAESTRLIVNDIQDQVQNLTPFQTIVDGKEVNVAYKVLLTMVDGKVCNSLTCTSSSQRCYLCDCTSKRFNNIDDILRTPLKEEHLQFGISSLHAWIRFFECLLHISYKLDVKKWQSRGDDKAKVATRKSNIQKGFRQQLGLLVDMPKQGYGSTNDGNTARRFFENAAISASITGLDLSLIKRFHVILQVISCGFEIDVPKYEAYCIETARLYVQLYPWFCMPTTVHKILLHSSKIIESSILPIGQMSEEAQESCNKFIKQYRQDFARKCTRVKNMEDVFQRLLVASDPVISSIRKLPKKKLKALDAEAVRLLKAPSYEAPSSDDDSAHPSDDEY
;
A
#
# COMPACT_ATOMS: atom_id res chain seq x y z
N MET A 1 32.87 -83.12 -47.62
CA MET A 1 33.75 -83.21 -48.81
C MET A 1 32.79 -83.06 -49.97
N ASP A 2 32.59 -81.89 -50.57
CA ASP A 2 33.56 -80.87 -50.99
C ASP A 2 33.13 -79.43 -50.66
N SER A 3 34.11 -78.60 -50.34
CA SER A 3 33.97 -77.15 -50.20
C SER A 3 33.98 -76.49 -51.59
N PRO A 4 33.02 -75.60 -51.93
CA PRO A 4 33.21 -74.71 -53.06
C PRO A 4 34.23 -73.65 -52.66
N GLN A 5 35.39 -73.65 -53.31
CA GLN A 5 36.35 -72.55 -53.24
C GLN A 5 35.66 -71.27 -53.73
N GLU A 6 35.49 -70.28 -52.83
CA GLU A 6 35.18 -68.91 -53.23
C GLU A 6 36.37 -68.36 -54.04
N ASN A 7 36.09 -67.92 -55.27
CA ASN A 7 37.02 -67.12 -56.06
C ASN A 7 37.49 -65.91 -55.23
N PRO A 8 38.80 -65.63 -55.12
CA PRO A 8 39.27 -64.48 -54.38
C PRO A 8 38.80 -63.20 -55.09
N SER A 9 37.93 -62.44 -54.40
CA SER A 9 37.57 -61.08 -54.81
C SER A 9 38.86 -60.27 -54.95
N ALA A 10 39.08 -59.68 -56.12
CA ALA A 10 40.26 -58.84 -56.35
C ALA A 10 40.27 -57.70 -55.31
N ILE A 11 41.36 -57.63 -54.54
CA ILE A 11 41.59 -56.57 -53.57
C ILE A 11 42.52 -55.57 -54.25
N THR A 12 41.99 -54.40 -54.58
CA THR A 12 42.80 -53.27 -55.02
C THR A 12 43.23 -52.47 -53.79
N SER A 13 44.53 -52.27 -53.62
CA SER A 13 45.11 -51.52 -52.51
C SER A 13 45.61 -50.18 -53.01
N LEU A 14 45.14 -49.09 -52.40
CA LEU A 14 45.60 -47.72 -52.68
C LEU A 14 46.15 -47.10 -51.41
N LYS A 15 47.24 -46.34 -51.51
CA LYS A 15 47.71 -45.54 -50.37
C LYS A 15 46.75 -44.40 -50.09
N ARG A 16 46.61 -44.03 -48.82
CA ARG A 16 45.82 -42.84 -48.43
C ARG A 16 46.28 -41.56 -49.12
N LYS A 17 47.58 -41.45 -49.42
CA LYS A 17 48.16 -40.36 -50.20
C LYS A 17 47.56 -40.27 -51.62
N GLU A 18 47.45 -41.40 -52.30
CA GLU A 18 46.88 -41.49 -53.65
C GLU A 18 45.38 -41.13 -53.63
N ILE A 19 44.65 -41.64 -52.63
CA ILE A 19 43.24 -41.29 -52.43
C ILE A 19 43.08 -39.79 -52.19
N PHE A 20 43.96 -39.18 -51.38
CA PHE A 20 43.94 -37.74 -51.15
C PHE A 20 44.23 -36.96 -52.42
N ASP A 21 45.22 -37.37 -53.22
CA ASP A 21 45.57 -36.70 -54.46
C ASP A 21 44.44 -36.71 -55.49
N ILE A 22 43.64 -37.78 -55.53
CA ILE A 22 42.44 -37.88 -56.38
C ILE A 22 41.37 -36.86 -55.95
N ILE A 23 41.17 -36.69 -54.64
CA ILE A 23 40.01 -35.94 -54.12
C ILE A 23 40.33 -34.51 -53.66
N LYS A 24 41.61 -34.11 -53.55
CA LYS A 24 42.02 -32.86 -52.88
C LYS A 24 41.34 -31.59 -53.40
N THR A 25 41.02 -31.55 -54.69
CA THR A 25 40.32 -30.42 -55.33
C THR A 25 38.79 -30.43 -55.11
N SER A 26 38.24 -31.53 -54.61
CA SER A 26 36.79 -31.77 -54.45
C SER A 26 36.38 -32.11 -53.01
N LEU A 27 37.25 -31.88 -52.02
CA LEU A 27 37.04 -32.26 -50.61
C LEU A 27 35.75 -31.70 -49.98
N THR A 28 35.15 -30.64 -50.55
CA THR A 28 33.88 -30.05 -50.09
C THR A 28 32.61 -30.80 -50.56
N LYS A 29 32.72 -31.72 -51.52
CA LYS A 29 31.58 -32.48 -52.09
C LYS A 29 31.04 -33.55 -51.13
N SER A 30 29.90 -34.17 -51.42
CA SER A 30 29.39 -35.25 -50.57
C SER A 30 30.32 -36.48 -50.57
N ASN A 31 30.31 -37.31 -49.50
CA ASN A 31 31.11 -38.54 -49.47
C ASN A 31 30.75 -39.50 -50.61
N LYS A 32 29.48 -39.54 -51.04
CA LYS A 32 29.04 -40.35 -52.17
C LYS A 32 29.77 -39.91 -53.45
N SER A 33 29.76 -38.61 -53.73
CA SER A 33 30.43 -38.03 -54.90
C SER A 33 31.96 -38.23 -54.88
N LEU A 34 32.58 -38.23 -53.70
CA LEU A 34 34.02 -38.51 -53.58
C LEU A 34 34.36 -39.98 -53.81
N ILE A 35 33.51 -40.90 -53.37
CA ILE A 35 33.67 -42.33 -53.65
C ILE A 35 33.52 -42.58 -55.15
N ASP A 36 32.54 -41.95 -55.81
CA ASP A 36 32.34 -42.06 -57.26
C ASP A 36 33.58 -41.58 -58.04
N LEU A 37 34.24 -40.49 -57.60
CA LEU A 37 35.50 -40.00 -58.18
C LEU A 37 36.66 -40.99 -58.05
N VAL A 38 36.77 -41.68 -56.91
CA VAL A 38 37.81 -42.70 -56.69
C VAL A 38 37.50 -43.94 -57.55
N GLU A 39 36.24 -44.34 -57.68
CA GLU A 39 35.83 -45.42 -58.59
C GLU A 39 36.14 -45.07 -60.05
N GLU A 40 35.89 -43.83 -60.48
CA GLU A 40 36.20 -43.35 -61.84
C GLU A 40 37.71 -43.30 -62.11
N HIS A 41 38.51 -42.89 -61.12
CA HIS A 41 39.97 -42.92 -61.23
C HIS A 41 40.52 -44.35 -61.30
N LEU A 42 39.97 -45.28 -60.52
CA LEU A 42 40.33 -46.69 -60.59
C LEU A 42 39.96 -47.32 -61.94
N LYS A 43 38.81 -46.93 -62.53
CA LYS A 43 38.42 -47.35 -63.88
C LYS A 43 39.41 -46.91 -64.95
N THR A 44 39.90 -45.67 -64.85
CA THR A 44 40.85 -45.11 -65.82
C THR A 44 42.24 -45.74 -65.71
N VAL A 45 42.71 -46.05 -64.50
CA VAL A 45 44.03 -46.66 -64.28
C VAL A 45 44.07 -48.16 -64.61
N THR A 46 42.98 -48.89 -64.36
CA THR A 46 42.93 -50.37 -64.55
C THR A 46 42.33 -50.82 -65.88
N GLY A 47 41.74 -49.90 -66.66
CA GLY A 47 41.12 -50.18 -67.96
C GLY A 47 39.85 -51.04 -67.88
N LYS A 48 39.28 -51.26 -66.68
CA LYS A 48 38.07 -52.08 -66.46
C LYS A 48 37.03 -51.33 -65.62
N PRO A 49 35.72 -51.57 -65.82
CA PRO A 49 34.68 -50.98 -64.98
C PRO A 49 34.70 -51.59 -63.57
N ILE A 50 35.31 -50.90 -62.61
CA ILE A 50 35.33 -51.29 -61.19
C ILE A 50 34.20 -50.58 -60.42
N SER A 51 33.45 -51.34 -59.63
CA SER A 51 32.54 -50.81 -58.59
C SER A 51 32.90 -51.45 -57.25
N LEU A 52 33.07 -50.62 -56.22
CA LEU A 52 33.39 -51.09 -54.88
C LEU A 52 32.17 -51.78 -54.25
N SER A 53 32.43 -52.84 -53.49
CA SER A 53 31.42 -53.48 -52.65
C SER A 53 30.91 -52.53 -51.56
N ALA A 54 29.74 -52.80 -50.97
CA ALA A 54 29.21 -52.00 -49.85
C ALA A 54 30.21 -51.90 -48.67
N GLY A 55 30.96 -52.98 -48.42
CA GLY A 55 32.06 -53.00 -47.44
C GLY A 55 33.22 -52.08 -47.84
N GLY A 56 33.63 -52.12 -49.12
CA GLY A 56 34.66 -51.22 -49.66
C GLY A 56 34.26 -49.74 -49.59
N LYS A 57 33.01 -49.40 -49.93
CA LYS A 57 32.46 -48.03 -49.82
C LYS A 57 32.44 -47.54 -48.37
N SER A 58 32.12 -48.42 -47.42
CA SER A 58 32.13 -48.10 -45.98
C SER A 58 33.54 -47.83 -45.45
N VAL A 59 34.53 -48.66 -45.82
CA VAL A 59 35.94 -48.46 -45.45
C VAL A 59 36.47 -47.15 -46.02
N LEU A 60 36.28 -46.93 -47.33
CA LEU A 60 36.69 -45.70 -47.99
C LEU A 60 35.99 -44.48 -47.38
N GLY A 61 34.69 -44.56 -47.07
CA GLY A 61 33.95 -43.49 -46.41
C GLY A 61 34.52 -43.09 -45.04
N LYS A 62 35.01 -44.05 -44.25
CA LYS A 62 35.68 -43.79 -42.97
C LYS A 62 37.02 -43.08 -43.18
N ASP A 63 37.83 -43.54 -44.14
CA ASP A 63 39.11 -42.90 -44.47
C ASP A 63 38.92 -41.49 -45.06
N LEU A 64 37.91 -41.25 -45.90
CA LEU A 64 37.55 -39.92 -46.41
C LEU A 64 37.15 -38.95 -45.30
N SER A 65 36.39 -39.42 -44.31
CA SER A 65 36.04 -38.61 -43.13
C SER A 65 37.29 -38.23 -42.34
N LYS A 66 38.20 -39.18 -42.11
CA LYS A 66 39.47 -38.92 -41.42
C LYS A 66 40.39 -37.98 -42.21
N LEU A 67 40.44 -38.14 -43.53
CA LEU A 67 41.19 -37.25 -44.43
C LEU A 67 40.71 -35.80 -44.30
N ARG A 68 39.39 -35.56 -44.25
CA ARG A 68 38.85 -34.21 -44.01
C ARG A 68 39.21 -33.64 -42.66
N THR A 69 39.10 -34.43 -41.61
CA THR A 69 39.46 -33.99 -40.26
C THR A 69 40.92 -33.58 -40.22
N LYS A 70 41.84 -34.45 -40.68
CA LYS A 70 43.28 -34.17 -40.73
C LYS A 70 43.63 -33.01 -41.66
N TRP A 71 42.93 -32.86 -42.79
CA TRP A 71 43.08 -31.70 -43.68
C TRP A 71 42.67 -30.39 -43.01
N SER A 72 41.61 -30.41 -42.21
CA SER A 72 41.17 -29.25 -41.45
C SER A 72 42.13 -28.91 -40.30
N GLU A 73 42.66 -29.92 -39.61
CA GLU A 73 43.66 -29.77 -38.53
C GLU A 73 44.97 -29.18 -39.04
N SER A 74 45.40 -29.54 -40.26
CA SER A 74 46.55 -28.92 -40.93
C SER A 74 46.23 -27.55 -41.56
N HIS A 75 45.13 -26.90 -41.15
CA HIS A 75 44.63 -25.62 -41.66
C HIS A 75 44.51 -25.56 -43.19
N ARG A 76 44.24 -26.70 -43.83
CA ARG A 76 44.09 -26.81 -45.30
C ARG A 76 45.31 -26.35 -46.09
N LYS A 77 46.52 -26.39 -45.51
CA LYS A 77 47.79 -26.14 -46.19
C LYS A 77 48.44 -27.45 -46.60
N LEU A 78 48.77 -27.60 -47.88
CA LEU A 78 49.27 -28.86 -48.45
C LEU A 78 50.59 -29.31 -47.81
N ASP A 79 51.57 -28.42 -47.72
CA ASP A 79 52.90 -28.76 -47.19
C ASP A 79 52.82 -29.20 -45.72
N LYS A 80 51.99 -28.51 -44.93
CA LYS A 80 51.74 -28.84 -43.52
C LYS A 80 51.02 -30.18 -43.37
N PHE A 81 50.02 -30.46 -44.21
CA PHE A 81 49.29 -31.71 -44.19
C PHE A 81 50.16 -32.93 -44.52
N LEU A 82 51.01 -32.80 -45.55
CA LEU A 82 51.94 -33.86 -45.95
C LEU A 82 53.01 -34.10 -44.89
N ALA A 83 53.55 -33.05 -44.26
CA ALA A 83 54.53 -33.17 -43.18
C ALA A 83 53.94 -33.81 -41.91
N ASP A 84 52.81 -33.30 -41.42
CA ASP A 84 52.21 -33.71 -40.14
C ASP A 84 51.62 -35.14 -40.19
N ASN A 85 51.30 -35.66 -41.39
CA ASN A 85 50.63 -36.95 -41.57
C ASN A 85 51.40 -37.94 -42.45
N ALA A 86 52.69 -37.71 -42.70
CA ALA A 86 53.50 -38.51 -43.63
C ALA A 86 53.37 -40.03 -43.39
N LEU A 87 53.59 -40.49 -42.17
CA LEU A 87 53.49 -41.92 -41.82
C LEU A 87 52.07 -42.49 -41.98
N TRP A 88 51.04 -41.66 -41.77
CA TRP A 88 49.65 -42.09 -41.86
C TRP A 88 49.15 -42.17 -43.31
N LEU A 89 49.70 -41.31 -44.18
CA LEU A 89 49.38 -41.24 -45.61
C LEU A 89 49.98 -42.39 -46.43
N GLU A 90 51.08 -42.98 -45.96
CA GLU A 90 51.73 -44.14 -46.59
C GLU A 90 51.02 -45.49 -46.32
N VAL A 91 49.97 -45.49 -45.50
CA VAL A 91 49.21 -46.69 -45.18
C VAL A 91 48.26 -47.06 -46.33
N ASP A 92 48.27 -48.34 -46.67
CA ASP A 92 47.42 -48.97 -47.67
C ASP A 92 45.96 -49.13 -47.22
N VAL A 93 45.04 -48.70 -48.08
CA VAL A 93 43.60 -48.92 -47.94
C VAL A 93 43.20 -50.05 -48.88
N LYS A 94 42.84 -51.19 -48.29
CA LYS A 94 42.38 -52.38 -49.02
C LYS A 94 40.91 -52.21 -49.42
N LEU A 95 40.66 -52.01 -50.71
CA LEU A 95 39.34 -51.84 -51.28
C LEU A 95 38.88 -53.15 -51.91
N ARG A 96 37.75 -53.71 -51.42
CA ARG A 96 37.15 -54.93 -51.98
C ARG A 96 36.22 -54.61 -53.14
N GLU A 97 36.52 -55.20 -54.30
CA GLU A 97 35.68 -55.13 -55.49
C GLU A 97 34.45 -56.02 -55.35
N CYS A 98 33.35 -55.64 -56.01
CA CYS A 98 32.12 -56.42 -56.04
C CYS A 98 32.13 -57.33 -57.28
N PRO A 99 31.94 -58.66 -57.15
CA PRO A 99 31.61 -59.49 -58.30
C PRO A 99 30.23 -59.07 -58.82
N SER A 100 30.15 -58.78 -60.11
CA SER A 100 28.90 -58.38 -60.76
C SER A 100 27.85 -59.50 -60.67
N ASN A 101 26.61 -59.10 -60.39
CA ASN A 101 25.37 -59.88 -60.28
C ASN A 101 25.10 -60.48 -58.89
N THR A 102 24.12 -59.93 -58.18
CA THR A 102 22.75 -60.49 -58.06
C THR A 102 21.89 -59.57 -57.18
N LEU A 103 20.67 -59.26 -57.64
CA LEU A 103 19.62 -58.56 -56.88
C LEU A 103 19.06 -59.48 -55.78
N GLN A 104 18.93 -58.99 -54.55
CA GLN A 104 18.15 -59.63 -53.49
C GLN A 104 17.21 -58.63 -52.81
N GLU A 105 15.97 -59.06 -52.62
CA GLU A 105 14.92 -58.43 -51.81
C GLU A 105 15.31 -58.34 -50.31
N PRO A 106 14.78 -57.38 -49.54
CA PRO A 106 15.27 -57.12 -48.20
C PRO A 106 14.71 -58.12 -47.17
N ALA A 107 15.63 -58.86 -46.55
CA ALA A 107 15.39 -59.55 -45.30
C ALA A 107 15.11 -58.53 -44.16
N SER A 108 14.22 -58.94 -43.25
CA SER A 108 13.89 -58.29 -41.97
C SER A 108 15.16 -57.90 -41.18
N VAL A 109 15.47 -56.60 -41.14
CA VAL A 109 16.52 -56.05 -40.27
C VAL A 109 15.86 -55.51 -39.01
N GLY A 110 16.22 -56.07 -37.85
CA GLY A 110 15.84 -55.57 -36.53
C GLY A 110 16.25 -54.10 -36.36
N GLY A 111 15.26 -53.20 -36.44
CA GLY A 111 15.43 -51.78 -36.24
C GLY A 111 15.39 -51.39 -34.76
N ARG A 112 16.10 -50.31 -34.41
CA ARG A 112 16.05 -49.65 -33.09
C ARG A 112 14.58 -49.43 -32.67
N PRO A 113 14.19 -49.77 -31.43
CA PRO A 113 12.81 -49.60 -30.96
C PRO A 113 12.30 -48.19 -31.25
N SER A 114 11.14 -48.11 -31.90
CA SER A 114 10.51 -46.84 -32.25
C SER A 114 10.04 -46.13 -30.98
N THR A 115 10.64 -44.98 -30.66
CA THR A 115 10.11 -44.06 -29.65
C THR A 115 8.71 -43.59 -30.05
N SER A 116 7.82 -43.40 -29.08
CA SER A 116 6.46 -42.88 -29.34
C SER A 116 6.51 -41.52 -30.04
N PHE A 117 5.48 -41.17 -30.80
CA PHE A 117 5.43 -39.90 -31.53
C PHE A 117 5.57 -38.70 -30.57
N ALA A 118 4.87 -38.73 -29.44
CA ALA A 118 4.93 -37.70 -28.41
C ALA A 118 6.35 -37.49 -27.85
N ALA A 119 7.08 -38.59 -27.56
CA ALA A 119 8.42 -38.57 -26.97
C ALA A 119 9.56 -38.36 -27.98
N SER A 120 9.25 -38.25 -29.28
CA SER A 120 10.25 -38.06 -30.33
C SER A 120 10.65 -36.58 -30.48
N SER A 121 11.91 -36.32 -30.86
CA SER A 121 12.38 -34.96 -31.18
C SER A 121 11.59 -34.32 -32.34
N GLU A 122 11.52 -32.98 -32.40
CA GLU A 122 10.85 -32.24 -33.48
C GLU A 122 11.36 -32.63 -34.88
N ARG A 123 12.68 -32.83 -35.02
CA ARG A 123 13.28 -33.30 -36.29
C ARG A 123 12.74 -34.67 -36.69
N THR A 124 12.60 -35.58 -35.74
CA THR A 124 12.05 -36.93 -35.98
C THR A 124 10.55 -36.86 -36.28
N LYS A 125 9.78 -36.03 -35.57
CA LYS A 125 8.35 -35.80 -35.83
C LYS A 125 8.13 -35.28 -37.25
N ARG A 126 8.88 -34.25 -37.69
CA ARG A 126 8.82 -33.71 -39.05
C ARG A 126 9.12 -34.75 -40.13
N ARG A 127 10.14 -35.59 -39.91
CA ARG A 127 10.49 -36.68 -40.85
C ARG A 127 9.39 -37.74 -40.92
N ARG A 128 8.81 -38.13 -39.79
CA ARG A 128 7.73 -39.13 -39.74
C ARG A 128 6.44 -38.63 -40.39
N THR A 129 6.14 -37.34 -40.28
CA THR A 129 4.95 -36.73 -40.90
C THR A 129 5.18 -36.24 -42.33
N GLN A 130 6.38 -36.42 -42.89
CA GLN A 130 6.74 -35.96 -44.24
C GLN A 130 5.85 -36.59 -45.31
N SER A 131 5.71 -37.92 -45.28
CA SER A 131 4.85 -38.62 -46.24
C SER A 131 3.40 -38.12 -46.21
N MET A 132 2.87 -37.79 -45.02
CA MET A 132 1.49 -37.28 -44.90
C MET A 132 1.36 -35.88 -45.50
N ARG A 133 2.35 -35.01 -45.33
CA ARG A 133 2.35 -33.66 -45.94
C ARG A 133 2.57 -33.68 -47.45
N ASP A 134 3.29 -34.68 -47.94
CA ASP A 134 3.61 -34.79 -49.38
C ASP A 134 2.46 -35.42 -50.19
N HIS A 135 1.59 -36.22 -49.56
CA HIS A 135 0.54 -36.98 -50.23
C HIS A 135 -0.89 -36.49 -49.94
N HIS A 136 -1.09 -35.59 -48.98
CA HIS A 136 -2.42 -35.09 -48.60
C HIS A 136 -2.45 -33.57 -48.57
N GLU A 137 -3.59 -33.02 -49.00
CA GLU A 137 -3.82 -31.58 -48.95
C GLU A 137 -4.11 -31.09 -47.53
N VAL A 138 -3.91 -29.79 -47.29
CA VAL A 138 -4.08 -29.18 -45.96
C VAL A 138 -5.52 -29.36 -45.46
N ASP A 139 -6.51 -29.26 -46.35
CA ASP A 139 -7.92 -29.41 -46.00
C ASP A 139 -8.26 -30.84 -45.58
N GLU A 140 -7.70 -31.84 -46.27
CA GLU A 140 -7.83 -33.26 -45.90
C GLU A 140 -7.22 -33.54 -44.52
N LEU A 141 -6.03 -32.99 -44.27
CA LEU A 141 -5.33 -33.14 -42.99
C LEU A 141 -6.07 -32.42 -41.85
N ALA A 142 -6.63 -31.23 -42.11
CA ALA A 142 -7.42 -30.48 -41.14
C ALA A 142 -8.72 -31.19 -40.79
N PHE A 143 -9.41 -31.76 -41.79
CA PHE A 143 -10.64 -32.54 -41.59
C PHE A 143 -10.37 -33.85 -40.84
N ALA A 144 -9.28 -34.55 -41.16
CA ALA A 144 -8.84 -35.75 -40.43
C ALA A 144 -8.55 -35.42 -38.94
N LEU A 145 -7.87 -34.30 -38.67
CA LEU A 145 -7.61 -33.84 -37.32
C LEU A 145 -8.90 -33.46 -36.58
N GLN A 146 -9.82 -32.78 -37.25
CA GLN A 146 -11.15 -32.46 -36.71
C GLN A 146 -11.89 -33.72 -36.27
N MET A 147 -11.91 -34.75 -37.11
CA MET A 147 -12.59 -36.00 -36.79
C MET A 147 -11.92 -36.76 -35.65
N SER A 148 -10.59 -36.72 -35.57
CA SER A 148 -9.84 -37.28 -34.45
C SER A 148 -10.21 -36.60 -33.12
N PHE A 149 -10.29 -35.26 -33.09
CA PHE A 149 -10.69 -34.52 -31.90
C PHE A 149 -12.13 -34.79 -31.47
N ARG A 150 -13.06 -34.96 -32.42
CA ARG A 150 -14.44 -35.36 -32.11
C ARG A 150 -14.50 -36.76 -31.49
N ASN A 151 -13.77 -37.72 -32.07
CA ASN A 151 -13.71 -39.09 -31.57
C ASN A 151 -13.05 -39.17 -30.18
N SER A 152 -12.14 -38.25 -29.85
CA SER A 152 -11.54 -38.15 -28.51
C SER A 152 -12.36 -37.31 -27.51
N GLY A 153 -13.58 -36.88 -27.87
CA GLY A 153 -14.46 -36.06 -27.03
C GLY A 153 -14.09 -34.59 -26.91
N ASN A 154 -13.05 -34.11 -27.62
CA ASN A 154 -12.61 -32.71 -27.60
C ASN A 154 -13.32 -31.90 -28.69
N VAL A 155 -14.62 -31.70 -28.51
CA VAL A 155 -15.51 -31.08 -29.50
C VAL A 155 -15.13 -29.62 -29.79
N ASP A 156 -14.62 -28.88 -28.81
CA ASP A 156 -14.28 -27.47 -28.99
C ASP A 156 -12.96 -27.30 -29.76
N ALA A 157 -11.95 -28.16 -29.54
CA ALA A 157 -10.75 -28.16 -30.38
C ALA A 157 -11.08 -28.47 -31.85
N ALA A 158 -12.03 -29.38 -32.09
CA ALA A 158 -12.51 -29.69 -33.44
C ALA A 158 -13.21 -28.49 -34.12
N LYS A 159 -13.92 -27.64 -33.36
CA LYS A 159 -14.51 -26.40 -33.89
C LYS A 159 -13.42 -25.38 -34.23
N VAL A 160 -12.42 -25.20 -33.35
CA VAL A 160 -11.30 -24.26 -33.60
C VAL A 160 -10.50 -24.65 -34.85
N VAL A 161 -10.20 -25.95 -35.04
CA VAL A 161 -9.51 -26.42 -36.25
C VAL A 161 -10.36 -26.15 -37.50
N LYS A 162 -11.68 -26.35 -37.42
CA LYS A 162 -12.62 -26.01 -38.51
C LYS A 162 -12.56 -24.53 -38.86
N ASP A 163 -12.68 -23.67 -37.85
CA ASP A 163 -12.71 -22.21 -38.03
C ASP A 163 -11.39 -21.68 -38.60
N ILE A 164 -10.27 -22.34 -38.31
CA ILE A 164 -8.95 -22.00 -38.85
C ILE A 164 -8.78 -22.53 -40.29
N ALA A 165 -9.27 -23.73 -40.59
CA ALA A 165 -9.13 -24.35 -41.91
C ALA A 165 -10.08 -23.75 -42.95
N GLU A 166 -11.34 -23.50 -42.59
CA GLU A 166 -12.38 -22.94 -43.48
C GLU A 166 -12.44 -21.40 -43.44
N GLY A 167 -11.77 -20.78 -42.47
CA GLY A 167 -11.82 -19.33 -42.24
C GLY A 167 -10.86 -18.52 -43.11
N SER A 168 -11.04 -17.19 -43.10
CA SER A 168 -10.09 -16.28 -43.76
C SER A 168 -8.69 -16.35 -43.13
N PRO A 169 -7.61 -15.98 -43.86
CA PRO A 169 -6.25 -15.90 -43.31
C PRO A 169 -6.14 -15.02 -42.05
N THR A 170 -7.08 -14.09 -41.85
CA THR A 170 -7.13 -13.21 -40.67
C THR A 170 -7.74 -13.89 -39.43
N THR A 171 -8.47 -15.00 -39.60
CA THR A 171 -9.13 -15.72 -38.49
C THR A 171 -8.10 -16.28 -37.52
N ALA A 172 -7.07 -16.96 -38.02
CA ALA A 172 -5.96 -17.46 -37.18
C ALA A 172 -5.21 -16.33 -36.46
N THR A 173 -5.08 -15.17 -37.09
CA THR A 173 -4.49 -13.98 -36.47
C THR A 173 -5.37 -13.42 -35.36
N ARG A 174 -6.70 -13.35 -35.54
CA ARG A 174 -7.64 -12.94 -34.47
C ARG A 174 -7.58 -13.87 -33.25
N TYR A 175 -7.50 -15.19 -33.45
CA TYR A 175 -7.32 -16.13 -32.34
C TYR A 175 -6.00 -15.89 -31.61
N ARG A 176 -4.90 -15.68 -32.35
CA ARG A 176 -3.58 -15.38 -31.78
C ARG A 176 -3.61 -14.08 -30.98
N ASP A 177 -4.15 -13.01 -31.57
CA ASP A 177 -4.24 -11.69 -30.94
C ASP A 177 -5.10 -11.76 -29.67
N SER A 178 -6.22 -12.48 -29.70
CA SER A 178 -7.09 -12.73 -28.54
C SER A 178 -6.40 -13.54 -27.43
N LEU A 179 -5.57 -14.53 -27.79
CA LEU A 179 -4.78 -15.31 -26.83
C LEU A 179 -3.62 -14.49 -26.22
N THR A 180 -3.05 -13.56 -26.98
CA THR A 180 -1.99 -12.65 -26.51
C THR A 180 -2.52 -11.39 -25.84
N ALA A 181 -3.81 -11.08 -25.96
CA ALA A 181 -4.43 -9.95 -25.30
C ALA A 181 -4.34 -10.17 -23.79
N LYS A 182 -3.62 -9.28 -23.09
CA LYS A 182 -3.65 -9.22 -21.62
C LYS A 182 -5.11 -9.07 -21.21
N ARG A 183 -5.70 -10.10 -20.58
CA ARG A 183 -7.02 -9.96 -19.95
C ARG A 183 -6.94 -8.78 -19.00
N GLU A 184 -7.73 -7.75 -19.26
CA GLU A 184 -7.81 -6.58 -18.40
C GLU A 184 -8.16 -7.05 -16.98
N LYS A 185 -7.28 -6.78 -16.03
CA LYS A 185 -7.51 -7.13 -14.63
C LYS A 185 -8.54 -6.15 -14.07
N GLN A 186 -9.80 -6.58 -14.02
CA GLN A 186 -10.87 -5.86 -13.34
C GLN A 186 -10.46 -5.59 -11.87
N LEU A 187 -10.80 -4.41 -11.36
CA LEU A 187 -10.60 -4.08 -9.95
C LEU A 187 -11.39 -5.06 -9.07
N THR A 188 -10.77 -5.47 -7.97
CA THR A 188 -11.48 -6.19 -6.90
C THR A 188 -12.59 -5.33 -6.30
N LYS A 189 -13.51 -5.96 -5.56
CA LYS A 189 -14.59 -5.24 -4.88
C LYS A 189 -14.06 -4.17 -3.91
N ASP A 190 -12.95 -4.45 -3.23
CA ASP A 190 -12.34 -3.56 -2.23
C ASP A 190 -11.53 -2.44 -2.89
N GLU A 191 -10.81 -2.73 -3.98
CA GLU A 191 -10.13 -1.69 -4.78
C GLU A 191 -11.13 -0.71 -5.39
N ALA A 192 -12.26 -1.21 -5.92
CA ALA A 192 -13.32 -0.37 -6.46
C ALA A 192 -14.00 0.47 -5.38
N LEU A 193 -14.24 -0.09 -4.19
CA LEU A 193 -14.77 0.66 -3.06
C LEU A 193 -13.80 1.73 -2.56
N SER A 194 -12.51 1.38 -2.45
CA SER A 194 -11.43 2.30 -2.10
C SER A 194 -11.40 3.50 -3.05
N LEU A 195 -11.44 3.25 -4.36
CA LEU A 195 -11.48 4.30 -5.38
C LEU A 195 -12.75 5.16 -5.29
N LEU A 196 -13.91 4.55 -5.05
CA LEU A 196 -15.19 5.26 -4.90
C LEU A 196 -15.14 6.25 -3.74
N ILE A 197 -14.57 5.85 -2.60
CA ILE A 197 -14.46 6.69 -1.41
C ILE A 197 -13.42 7.79 -1.61
N GLU A 198 -12.23 7.44 -2.10
CA GLU A 198 -11.14 8.39 -2.31
C GLU A 198 -11.51 9.48 -3.32
N SER A 199 -12.16 9.07 -4.42
CA SER A 199 -12.60 9.97 -5.49
C SER A 199 -13.92 10.68 -5.18
N LYS A 200 -14.51 10.44 -4.00
CA LYS A 200 -15.80 11.00 -3.58
C LYS A 200 -16.91 10.81 -4.62
N LEU A 201 -17.00 9.60 -5.20
CA LEU A 201 -18.01 9.31 -6.21
C LEU A 201 -19.35 8.97 -5.55
N SER A 202 -20.44 9.46 -6.15
CA SER A 202 -21.79 8.97 -5.88
C SER A 202 -22.02 7.65 -6.63
N LYS A 203 -23.07 6.90 -6.24
CA LYS A 203 -23.49 5.68 -6.96
C LYS A 203 -23.73 5.97 -8.45
N ASN A 204 -24.39 7.09 -8.76
CA ASN A 204 -24.71 7.46 -10.13
C ASN A 204 -23.44 7.77 -10.92
N MET A 205 -22.53 8.57 -10.36
CA MET A 205 -21.24 8.87 -11.01
C MET A 205 -20.41 7.60 -11.26
N TYR A 206 -20.34 6.69 -10.27
CA TYR A 206 -19.66 5.41 -10.43
C TYR A 206 -20.25 4.59 -11.59
N ASN A 207 -21.58 4.49 -11.66
CA ASN A 207 -22.26 3.77 -12.73
C ASN A 207 -22.04 4.43 -14.09
N THR A 208 -22.06 5.77 -14.17
CA THR A 208 -21.76 6.50 -15.42
C THR A 208 -20.34 6.21 -15.90
N ILE A 209 -19.34 6.30 -15.02
CA ILE A 209 -17.94 5.98 -15.35
C ILE A 209 -17.81 4.53 -15.80
N ARG A 210 -18.48 3.60 -15.10
CA ARG A 210 -18.48 2.19 -15.46
C ARG A 210 -19.12 1.94 -16.83
N THR A 211 -20.26 2.53 -17.13
CA THR A 211 -20.91 2.39 -18.44
C THR A 211 -20.01 2.93 -19.54
N ALA A 212 -19.46 4.14 -19.37
CA ALA A 212 -18.52 4.71 -20.32
C ALA A 212 -17.28 3.82 -20.55
N SER A 213 -16.74 3.20 -19.49
CA SER A 213 -15.65 2.23 -19.57
C SER A 213 -16.03 1.02 -20.43
N ILE A 214 -17.21 0.45 -20.20
CA ILE A 214 -17.72 -0.72 -20.94
C ILE A 214 -17.95 -0.37 -22.41
N ASP A 215 -18.52 0.81 -22.70
CA ASP A 215 -18.77 1.29 -24.06
C ASP A 215 -17.47 1.46 -24.86
N HIS A 216 -16.33 1.68 -24.17
CA HIS A 216 -14.99 1.75 -24.76
C HIS A 216 -14.22 0.42 -24.65
N ASN A 217 -14.93 -0.71 -24.49
CA ASN A 217 -14.37 -2.06 -24.38
C ASN A 217 -13.41 -2.27 -23.20
N CYS A 218 -13.52 -1.45 -22.14
CA CYS A 218 -12.73 -1.58 -20.93
C CYS A 218 -13.61 -2.06 -19.75
N SER A 219 -13.31 -3.24 -19.20
CA SER A 219 -14.09 -3.84 -18.10
C SER A 219 -13.43 -3.66 -16.73
N LEU A 220 -12.76 -2.52 -16.53
CA LEU A 220 -11.97 -2.22 -15.33
C LEU A 220 -12.82 -2.18 -14.05
N TYR A 221 -14.03 -1.61 -14.11
CA TYR A 221 -14.85 -1.36 -12.92
C TYR A 221 -15.87 -2.49 -12.67
N PRO A 222 -15.85 -3.14 -11.49
CA PRO A 222 -16.85 -4.14 -11.13
C PRO A 222 -18.25 -3.52 -11.03
N SER A 223 -19.29 -4.36 -11.09
CA SER A 223 -20.66 -3.90 -10.88
C SER A 223 -20.85 -3.28 -9.49
N TYR A 224 -21.77 -2.32 -9.37
CA TYR A 224 -22.04 -1.70 -8.07
C TYR A 224 -22.53 -2.71 -7.01
N LYS A 225 -23.10 -3.86 -7.43
CA LYS A 225 -23.48 -4.95 -6.51
C LYS A 225 -22.25 -5.51 -5.78
N LYS A 226 -21.14 -5.74 -6.47
CA LYS A 226 -19.87 -6.16 -5.85
C LYS A 226 -19.34 -5.09 -4.90
N VAL A 227 -19.44 -3.81 -5.27
CA VAL A 227 -19.06 -2.70 -4.38
C VAL A 227 -19.95 -2.65 -3.14
N GLN A 228 -21.25 -2.94 -3.27
CA GLN A 228 -22.16 -3.04 -2.12
C GLN A 228 -21.81 -4.20 -1.19
N GLU A 229 -21.35 -5.34 -1.73
CA GLU A 229 -20.83 -6.45 -0.92
C GLU A 229 -19.61 -5.99 -0.10
N ALA A 230 -18.63 -5.33 -0.74
CA ALA A 230 -17.48 -4.75 -0.02
C ALA A 230 -17.89 -3.73 1.05
N LYS A 231 -18.94 -2.92 0.80
CA LYS A 231 -19.48 -1.99 1.82
C LYS A 231 -20.04 -2.75 3.03
N LYS A 232 -20.78 -3.83 2.79
CA LYS A 232 -21.35 -4.66 3.87
C LYS A 232 -20.26 -5.30 4.72
N ASP A 233 -19.14 -5.70 4.10
CA ASP A 233 -17.99 -6.26 4.82
C ASP A 233 -17.28 -5.24 5.73
N CYS A 234 -17.58 -3.94 5.60
CA CYS A 234 -17.03 -2.87 6.45
C CYS A 234 -17.97 -2.52 7.63
N TYR A 235 -19.17 -3.11 7.68
CA TYR A 235 -20.17 -2.80 8.70
C TYR A 235 -20.10 -3.82 9.84
N PRO A 236 -20.09 -3.38 11.11
CA PRO A 236 -20.33 -4.26 12.25
C PRO A 236 -21.68 -4.99 12.13
N PRO A 237 -21.90 -6.05 12.93
CA PRO A 237 -23.16 -6.78 12.95
C PRO A 237 -24.37 -5.85 13.10
N ALA A 238 -25.38 -6.02 12.24
CA ALA A 238 -26.55 -5.15 12.21
C ALA A 238 -27.37 -5.17 13.52
N VAL A 239 -27.28 -6.26 14.29
CA VAL A 239 -27.92 -6.44 15.60
C VAL A 239 -27.37 -5.47 16.65
N ASP A 240 -26.11 -5.06 16.50
CA ASP A 240 -25.42 -4.15 17.42
C ASP A 240 -25.43 -2.71 16.94
N MET A 241 -26.10 -2.42 15.82
CA MET A 241 -26.30 -1.09 15.27
C MET A 241 -27.74 -0.63 15.48
N ARG A 242 -27.91 0.58 16.02
CA ARG A 242 -29.21 1.22 16.17
C ARG A 242 -29.20 2.52 15.38
N ILE A 243 -30.14 2.65 14.44
CA ILE A 243 -30.30 3.86 13.61
C ILE A 243 -31.74 4.33 13.73
N THR A 244 -31.89 5.59 14.13
CA THR A 244 -33.16 6.30 14.27
C THR A 244 -33.15 7.56 13.41
N GLU A 245 -34.19 8.38 13.52
CA GLU A 245 -34.22 9.69 12.85
C GLU A 245 -33.29 10.73 13.50
N THR A 246 -32.95 10.56 14.78
CA THR A 246 -32.13 11.52 15.56
C THR A 246 -30.73 11.00 15.87
N SER A 247 -30.50 9.70 15.83
CA SER A 247 -29.21 9.11 16.21
C SER A 247 -28.85 7.88 15.38
N ALA A 248 -27.55 7.61 15.28
CA ALA A 248 -27.01 6.33 14.89
C ALA A 248 -25.87 5.95 15.83
N GLU A 249 -25.91 4.73 16.37
CA GLU A 249 -24.92 4.21 17.30
C GLU A 249 -24.63 2.73 17.03
N VAL A 250 -23.43 2.31 17.39
CA VAL A 250 -23.01 0.90 17.42
C VAL A 250 -22.46 0.59 18.81
N LYS A 251 -22.71 -0.63 19.31
CA LYS A 251 -22.12 -1.05 20.60
C LYS A 251 -20.59 -1.01 20.51
N LEU A 252 -19.94 -0.53 21.58
CA LEU A 252 -18.49 -0.38 21.63
C LEU A 252 -17.75 -1.68 21.33
N GLN A 253 -18.14 -2.79 21.97
CA GLN A 253 -17.56 -4.12 21.77
C GLN A 253 -17.59 -4.51 20.29
N ALA A 254 -18.78 -4.49 19.67
CA ALA A 254 -18.97 -4.88 18.27
C ALA A 254 -18.13 -4.03 17.30
N LEU A 255 -17.96 -2.73 17.59
CA LEU A 255 -17.10 -1.87 16.78
C LEU A 255 -15.62 -2.22 16.92
N LEU A 256 -15.15 -2.52 18.13
CA LEU A 256 -13.76 -2.87 18.40
C LEU A 256 -13.42 -4.25 17.82
N ASP A 257 -14.26 -5.27 18.06
CA ASP A 257 -14.13 -6.63 17.51
C ASP A 257 -14.01 -6.58 15.98
N HIS A 258 -14.96 -5.92 15.32
CA HIS A 258 -14.92 -5.74 13.87
C HIS A 258 -13.67 -4.97 13.44
N THR A 259 -13.21 -3.97 14.20
CA THR A 259 -12.00 -3.22 13.84
C THR A 259 -10.75 -4.11 13.92
N VAL A 260 -10.62 -4.95 14.96
CA VAL A 260 -9.56 -5.95 15.08
C VAL A 260 -9.58 -6.92 13.91
N GLU A 261 -10.76 -7.50 13.60
CA GLU A 261 -10.91 -8.44 12.49
C GLU A 261 -10.43 -7.83 11.16
N ARG A 262 -10.79 -6.57 10.90
CA ARG A 262 -10.36 -5.86 9.69
C ARG A 262 -8.86 -5.58 9.69
N ILE A 263 -8.25 -5.26 10.83
CA ILE A 263 -6.79 -5.08 10.92
C ILE A 263 -6.06 -6.42 10.71
N PHE A 264 -6.56 -7.50 11.29
CA PHE A 264 -5.97 -8.84 11.15
C PHE A 264 -5.97 -9.32 9.70
N ARG A 265 -7.02 -9.03 8.93
CA ARG A 265 -7.05 -9.29 7.48
C ARG A 265 -5.93 -8.56 6.72
N VAL A 266 -5.51 -7.38 7.18
CA VAL A 266 -4.40 -6.62 6.56
C VAL A 266 -3.04 -7.16 7.02
N GLN A 267 -2.96 -7.70 8.24
CA GLN A 267 -1.72 -8.17 8.87
C GLN A 267 -1.60 -9.69 8.87
N GLN A 268 -2.31 -10.39 7.97
CA GLN A 268 -2.38 -11.85 7.98
C GLN A 268 -0.97 -12.47 7.97
N ASP A 269 -0.11 -12.04 7.05
CA ASP A 269 1.27 -12.56 6.92
C ASP A 269 2.10 -12.37 8.21
N VAL A 270 1.95 -11.22 8.88
CA VAL A 270 2.66 -10.91 10.13
C VAL A 270 2.15 -11.81 11.25
N ILE A 271 0.83 -11.96 11.36
CA ILE A 271 0.20 -12.79 12.38
C ILE A 271 0.60 -14.26 12.19
N SER A 272 0.55 -14.79 10.97
CA SER A 272 0.97 -16.15 10.65
C SER A 272 2.40 -16.46 11.13
N SER A 273 3.30 -15.48 11.04
CA SER A 273 4.69 -15.62 11.50
C SER A 273 4.89 -15.57 13.01
N LEU A 274 3.98 -14.93 13.75
CA LEU A 274 4.14 -14.69 15.19
C LEU A 274 3.58 -15.82 16.05
N LEU A 275 2.55 -16.52 15.59
CA LEU A 275 1.72 -17.37 16.45
C LEU A 275 2.37 -18.67 16.98
N ASP A 276 3.68 -18.88 16.88
CA ASP A 276 4.34 -20.09 17.41
C ASP A 276 4.50 -20.11 18.94
N SER A 277 4.36 -18.95 19.60
CA SER A 277 4.37 -18.80 21.08
C SER A 277 3.02 -18.32 21.63
N ALA A 278 2.83 -18.38 22.95
CA ALA A 278 1.68 -17.81 23.65
C ALA A 278 1.87 -16.30 23.89
N TYR A 279 1.03 -15.47 23.27
CA TYR A 279 1.09 -14.01 23.38
C TYR A 279 -0.19 -13.44 24.00
N ASP A 280 -0.03 -12.41 24.82
CA ASP A 280 -1.13 -11.53 25.19
C ASP A 280 -1.18 -10.37 24.20
N THR A 281 -2.31 -10.22 23.51
CA THR A 281 -2.50 -9.20 22.47
C THR A 281 -3.41 -8.09 22.99
N GLU A 282 -3.04 -6.83 22.79
CA GLU A 282 -3.82 -5.66 23.23
C GLU A 282 -3.96 -4.66 22.07
N LEU A 283 -5.20 -4.26 21.77
CA LEU A 283 -5.49 -3.12 20.91
C LEU A 283 -5.56 -1.84 21.73
N ILE A 284 -4.66 -0.91 21.45
CA ILE A 284 -4.68 0.44 22.01
C ILE A 284 -5.46 1.37 21.08
N CYS A 285 -6.47 2.03 21.62
CA CYS A 285 -7.32 3.00 20.96
C CYS A 285 -7.32 4.33 21.74
N LYS A 286 -7.54 5.42 21.02
CA LYS A 286 -8.00 6.68 21.59
C LYS A 286 -9.44 6.94 21.17
N TRP A 287 -10.19 7.65 21.99
CA TRP A 287 -11.55 8.05 21.67
C TRP A 287 -11.86 9.43 22.23
N GLY A 288 -13.00 9.97 21.79
CA GLY A 288 -13.55 11.19 22.36
C GLY A 288 -14.87 11.57 21.73
N CYS A 289 -15.30 12.79 22.05
CA CYS A 289 -16.56 13.33 21.60
C CYS A 289 -16.42 14.83 21.30
N ASP A 290 -17.22 15.32 20.37
CA ASP A 290 -17.22 16.72 19.98
C ASP A 290 -18.58 17.15 19.42
N GLY A 291 -18.89 18.42 19.63
CA GLY A 291 -20.11 19.07 19.18
C GLY A 291 -19.85 19.98 17.99
N THR A 292 -20.58 19.77 16.90
CA THR A 292 -20.51 20.65 15.73
C THR A 292 -21.86 21.26 15.39
N SER A 293 -21.89 22.57 15.22
CA SER A 293 -23.06 23.34 14.80
C SER A 293 -23.00 23.72 13.31
N GLY A 294 -24.05 24.36 12.81
CA GLY A 294 -24.11 24.84 11.43
C GLY A 294 -24.31 23.70 10.42
N GLN A 295 -25.06 22.68 10.81
CA GLN A 295 -25.55 21.65 9.90
C GLN A 295 -26.73 22.18 9.08
N SER A 296 -26.92 21.67 7.87
CA SER A 296 -28.13 21.96 7.10
C SER A 296 -29.35 21.36 7.77
N THR A 297 -30.41 22.17 7.90
CA THR A 297 -31.70 21.74 8.43
C THR A 297 -32.62 21.27 7.30
N PHE A 298 -33.12 20.04 7.41
CA PHE A 298 -33.96 19.45 6.36
C PHE A 298 -35.45 19.72 6.61
N LYS A 299 -36.21 19.92 5.52
CA LYS A 299 -37.65 20.19 5.55
C LYS A 299 -38.46 18.89 5.68
N GLN A 300 -38.29 18.21 6.81
CA GLN A 300 -38.95 16.95 7.15
C GLN A 300 -39.40 16.98 8.61
N LYS A 301 -40.64 16.57 8.88
CA LYS A 301 -41.16 16.44 10.26
C LYS A 301 -40.38 15.32 10.96
N PHE A 302 -40.12 15.50 12.26
CA PHE A 302 -39.66 14.42 13.13
C PHE A 302 -40.87 13.62 13.62
N ASP A 303 -40.73 12.31 13.72
CA ASP A 303 -41.82 11.41 14.11
C ASP A 303 -42.27 11.71 15.56
N ASP A 304 -41.32 11.91 16.47
CA ASP A 304 -41.57 12.15 17.90
C ASP A 304 -41.36 13.63 18.31
N ASP A 305 -41.79 14.59 17.50
CA ASP A 305 -41.66 16.03 17.81
C ASP A 305 -43.03 16.68 18.03
N SER A 306 -43.68 16.28 19.13
CA SER A 306 -44.96 16.85 19.56
C SER A 306 -44.87 18.34 19.89
N GLU A 307 -43.70 18.83 20.28
CA GLU A 307 -43.46 20.22 20.72
C GLU A 307 -42.82 21.11 19.65
N GLY A 308 -42.35 20.55 18.53
CA GLY A 308 -41.71 21.32 17.44
C GLY A 308 -40.31 21.85 17.79
N THR A 309 -39.63 21.24 18.76
CA THR A 309 -38.36 21.72 19.33
C THR A 309 -37.15 20.98 18.78
N LYS A 310 -37.34 19.83 18.12
CA LYS A 310 -36.23 19.05 17.56
C LYS A 310 -35.59 19.73 16.36
N THR A 311 -34.27 19.67 16.30
CA THR A 311 -33.48 20.27 15.21
C THR A 311 -32.28 19.41 14.85
N ASP A 312 -31.97 19.35 13.56
CA ASP A 312 -30.79 18.71 13.01
C ASP A 312 -29.66 19.72 12.70
N ALA A 313 -29.72 20.91 13.31
CA ALA A 313 -28.73 21.97 13.15
C ALA A 313 -27.40 21.71 13.89
N ASN A 314 -27.44 20.86 14.92
CA ASN A 314 -26.29 20.48 15.74
C ASN A 314 -26.10 18.97 15.70
N ILE A 315 -24.85 18.53 15.68
CA ILE A 315 -24.47 17.12 15.78
C ILE A 315 -23.49 16.97 16.93
N PHE A 316 -23.73 15.96 17.75
CA PHE A 316 -22.77 15.43 18.70
C PHE A 316 -22.20 14.13 18.13
N PHE A 317 -20.87 14.05 18.03
CA PHE A 317 -20.17 12.93 17.40
C PHE A 317 -19.21 12.29 18.39
N VAL A 318 -19.31 10.97 18.54
CA VAL A 318 -18.39 10.14 19.33
C VAL A 318 -17.63 9.22 18.39
N SER A 319 -16.31 9.18 18.54
CA SER A 319 -15.45 8.43 17.63
C SER A 319 -14.28 7.77 18.33
N ILE A 320 -13.75 6.72 17.69
CA ILE A 320 -12.62 5.92 18.17
C ILE A 320 -11.58 5.82 17.06
N VAL A 321 -10.31 5.89 17.42
CA VAL A 321 -9.19 5.68 16.50
C VAL A 321 -8.30 4.56 17.05
N PRO A 322 -8.13 3.44 16.33
CA PRO A 322 -7.14 2.43 16.68
C PRO A 322 -5.73 2.98 16.43
N LEU A 323 -4.83 2.79 17.39
CA LEU A 323 -3.47 3.34 17.36
C LEU A 323 -2.43 2.27 17.06
N GLN A 324 -2.46 1.17 17.81
CA GLN A 324 -1.56 0.04 17.58
C GLN A 324 -2.10 -1.24 18.22
N ILE A 325 -1.71 -2.38 17.67
CA ILE A 325 -1.89 -3.70 18.27
C ILE A 325 -0.53 -4.16 18.77
N LEU A 326 -0.42 -4.37 20.06
CA LEU A 326 0.77 -4.90 20.72
C LEU A 326 0.56 -6.37 21.05
N SER A 327 1.64 -7.13 20.97
CA SER A 327 1.71 -8.53 21.37
C SER A 327 2.87 -8.66 22.36
N VAL A 328 2.59 -9.21 23.53
CA VAL A 328 3.60 -9.43 24.57
C VAL A 328 3.80 -10.92 24.73
N GLU A 329 5.03 -11.38 24.51
CA GLU A 329 5.37 -12.78 24.73
C GLU A 329 5.42 -13.08 26.24
N LYS A 330 4.68 -14.11 26.68
CA LYS A 330 4.53 -14.40 28.12
C LYS A 330 5.85 -14.72 28.82
N SER A 331 6.75 -15.43 28.15
CA SER A 331 8.02 -15.91 28.70
C SER A 331 9.10 -14.82 28.78
N THR A 332 9.27 -14.05 27.71
CA THR A 332 10.37 -13.07 27.58
C THR A 332 9.95 -11.65 27.94
N GLN A 333 8.65 -11.38 28.06
CA GLN A 333 8.07 -10.04 28.15
C GLN A 333 8.46 -9.12 26.99
N LYS A 334 8.93 -9.69 25.87
CA LYS A 334 9.27 -8.95 24.67
C LYS A 334 7.98 -8.42 24.03
N GLN A 335 7.97 -7.12 23.74
CA GLN A 335 6.86 -6.46 23.07
C GLN A 335 7.08 -6.42 21.57
N ILE A 336 6.07 -6.85 20.81
CA ILE A 336 6.06 -6.85 19.36
C ILE A 336 4.86 -6.01 18.90
N VAL A 337 5.09 -5.08 17.98
CA VAL A 337 4.02 -4.30 17.37
C VAL A 337 3.50 -5.05 16.15
N ILE A 338 2.31 -5.66 16.25
CA ILE A 338 1.66 -6.35 15.12
C ILE A 338 1.19 -5.34 14.08
N TRP A 339 0.62 -4.24 14.55
CA TRP A 339 0.09 -3.20 13.69
C TRP A 339 0.27 -1.84 14.33
N LYS A 340 0.65 -0.85 13.54
CA LYS A 340 0.70 0.55 13.96
C LYS A 340 -0.03 1.41 12.96
N ASN A 341 -0.91 2.28 13.45
CA ASN A 341 -1.64 3.21 12.63
C ASN A 341 -0.66 4.19 11.96
N PRO A 342 -0.56 4.20 10.61
CA PRO A 342 0.37 5.07 9.91
C PRO A 342 -0.03 6.56 9.99
N ARG A 343 -1.30 6.86 10.31
CA ARG A 343 -1.84 8.21 10.38
C ARG A 343 -2.87 8.36 11.53
N PRO A 344 -2.42 8.42 12.80
CA PRO A 344 -3.29 8.52 13.99
C PRO A 344 -4.21 9.74 14.02
N SER A 345 -3.83 10.84 13.34
CA SER A 345 -4.60 12.08 13.27
C SER A 345 -5.46 12.16 12.00
N SER A 346 -5.56 11.08 11.22
CA SER A 346 -6.35 11.06 9.99
C SER A 346 -7.79 10.58 10.25
N PRO A 347 -8.79 11.20 9.58
CA PRO A 347 -10.15 10.69 9.59
C PRO A 347 -10.30 9.29 8.94
N ARG A 348 -9.29 8.82 8.19
CA ARG A 348 -9.28 7.46 7.58
C ARG A 348 -9.24 6.32 8.59
N PHE A 349 -8.96 6.60 9.86
CA PHE A 349 -9.00 5.61 10.94
C PHE A 349 -9.93 6.06 12.08
N CYS A 350 -10.75 7.08 11.85
CA CYS A 350 -11.67 7.63 12.84
C CYS A 350 -13.02 6.93 12.72
N ARG A 351 -13.18 5.83 13.46
CA ARG A 351 -14.33 4.94 13.46
C ARG A 351 -15.50 5.63 14.18
N PRO A 352 -16.67 5.76 13.57
CA PRO A 352 -17.84 6.35 14.22
C PRO A 352 -18.41 5.39 15.26
N LEU A 353 -18.59 5.85 16.50
CA LEU A 353 -19.29 5.10 17.55
C LEU A 353 -20.74 5.56 17.65
N LYS A 354 -20.96 6.89 17.71
CA LYS A 354 -22.28 7.50 17.84
C LYS A 354 -22.36 8.85 17.14
N ILE A 355 -23.46 9.10 16.46
CA ILE A 355 -23.86 10.40 15.91
C ILE A 355 -25.25 10.71 16.43
N GLU A 356 -25.47 11.90 16.96
CA GLU A 356 -26.76 12.31 17.48
C GLU A 356 -27.05 13.78 17.15
N PHE A 357 -28.29 14.10 16.78
CA PHE A 357 -28.75 15.48 16.65
C PHE A 357 -28.98 16.09 18.03
N LEU A 358 -27.89 16.53 18.63
CA LEU A 358 -27.85 17.04 19.99
C LEU A 358 -26.94 18.26 20.08
N HIS A 359 -27.37 19.25 20.85
CA HIS A 359 -26.52 20.40 21.18
C HIS A 359 -25.58 20.03 22.33
N GLU A 360 -24.32 20.43 22.22
CA GLU A 360 -23.27 20.07 23.17
C GLU A 360 -23.38 20.90 24.46
N THR A 361 -24.01 20.32 25.49
CA THR A 361 -24.11 20.86 26.85
C THR A 361 -23.21 20.08 27.80
N ALA A 362 -22.93 20.66 28.99
CA ALA A 362 -22.14 19.97 30.00
C ALA A 362 -22.82 18.68 30.50
N GLU A 363 -24.15 18.69 30.58
CA GLU A 363 -24.96 17.53 30.97
C GLU A 363 -24.95 16.45 29.90
N SER A 364 -25.22 16.80 28.64
CA SER A 364 -25.20 15.83 27.53
C SER A 364 -23.83 15.17 27.38
N THR A 365 -22.76 15.96 27.54
CA THR A 365 -21.38 15.48 27.47
C THR A 365 -21.09 14.47 28.58
N ARG A 366 -21.47 14.76 29.83
CA ARG A 366 -21.29 13.82 30.95
C ARG A 366 -22.08 12.54 30.77
N LEU A 367 -23.36 12.63 30.37
CA LEU A 367 -24.21 11.46 30.16
C LEU A 367 -23.61 10.51 29.11
N ILE A 368 -23.19 11.05 27.97
CA ILE A 368 -22.60 10.25 26.90
C ILE A 368 -21.25 9.68 27.31
N VAL A 369 -20.38 10.49 27.93
CA VAL A 369 -19.05 10.00 28.34
C VAL A 369 -19.16 8.91 29.40
N ASN A 370 -20.06 9.04 30.38
CA ASN A 370 -20.31 8.02 31.39
C ASN A 370 -20.84 6.73 30.76
N ASP A 371 -21.82 6.82 29.84
CA ASP A 371 -22.34 5.65 29.10
C ASP A 371 -21.24 4.90 28.35
N ILE A 372 -20.32 5.61 27.68
CA ILE A 372 -19.19 4.97 27.01
C ILE A 372 -18.16 4.43 28.01
N GLN A 373 -17.89 5.11 29.12
CA GLN A 373 -16.98 4.62 30.16
C GLN A 373 -17.52 3.33 30.81
N ASP A 374 -18.83 3.25 31.05
CA ASP A 374 -19.49 2.04 31.53
C ASP A 374 -19.36 0.91 30.51
N GLN A 375 -19.50 1.20 29.21
CA GLN A 375 -19.22 0.22 28.16
C GLN A 375 -17.74 -0.22 28.15
N VAL A 376 -16.79 0.70 28.36
CA VAL A 376 -15.35 0.39 28.42
C VAL A 376 -15.03 -0.56 29.58
N GLN A 377 -15.63 -0.33 30.75
CA GLN A 377 -15.42 -1.18 31.94
C GLN A 377 -15.95 -2.61 31.75
N ASN A 378 -16.97 -2.77 30.90
CA ASN A 378 -17.60 -4.05 30.61
C ASN A 378 -17.08 -4.73 29.34
N LEU A 379 -15.99 -4.24 28.73
CA LEU A 379 -15.39 -4.86 27.55
C LEU A 379 -14.79 -6.22 27.89
N THR A 380 -15.02 -7.19 27.02
CA THR A 380 -14.38 -8.51 27.10
C THR A 380 -13.35 -8.65 25.98
N PRO A 381 -12.27 -9.42 26.18
CA PRO A 381 -11.33 -9.72 25.11
C PRO A 381 -12.01 -10.39 23.92
N PHE A 382 -11.59 -10.01 22.71
CA PHE A 382 -12.08 -10.64 21.48
C PHE A 382 -11.29 -11.91 21.19
N GLN A 383 -12.02 -13.01 21.07
CA GLN A 383 -11.47 -14.33 20.77
C GLN A 383 -11.68 -14.63 19.29
N THR A 384 -10.61 -14.97 18.58
CA THR A 384 -10.68 -15.33 17.16
C THR A 384 -9.66 -16.41 16.82
N ILE A 385 -9.86 -17.07 15.69
CA ILE A 385 -8.95 -18.11 15.19
C ILE A 385 -8.29 -17.59 13.92
N VAL A 386 -6.96 -17.49 13.94
CA VAL A 386 -6.15 -17.14 12.77
C VAL A 386 -5.20 -18.31 12.50
N ASP A 387 -5.26 -18.87 11.28
CA ASP A 387 -4.48 -20.04 10.86
C ASP A 387 -4.53 -21.23 11.82
N GLY A 388 -5.71 -21.48 12.40
CA GLY A 388 -5.96 -22.58 13.33
C GLY A 388 -5.48 -22.34 14.77
N LYS A 389 -4.98 -21.13 15.08
CA LYS A 389 -4.51 -20.77 16.42
C LYS A 389 -5.44 -19.72 17.05
N GLU A 390 -5.73 -19.91 18.33
CA GLU A 390 -6.61 -19.02 19.09
C GLU A 390 -5.86 -17.75 19.51
N VAL A 391 -6.43 -16.60 19.19
CA VAL A 391 -5.89 -15.28 19.50
C VAL A 391 -6.91 -14.53 20.36
N ASN A 392 -6.45 -14.05 21.51
CA ASN A 392 -7.23 -13.25 22.44
C ASN A 392 -6.71 -11.81 22.42
N VAL A 393 -7.59 -10.85 22.09
CA VAL A 393 -7.24 -9.43 21.98
C VAL A 393 -7.98 -8.63 23.04
N ALA A 394 -7.25 -8.10 24.02
CA ALA A 394 -7.75 -7.16 25.00
C ALA A 394 -7.81 -5.73 24.43
N TYR A 395 -8.54 -4.85 25.13
CA TYR A 395 -8.78 -3.47 24.69
C TYR A 395 -8.31 -2.45 25.72
N LYS A 396 -7.54 -1.45 25.24
CA LYS A 396 -7.18 -0.27 26.02
C LYS A 396 -7.65 0.99 25.30
N VAL A 397 -8.69 1.61 25.85
CA VAL A 397 -9.43 2.69 25.18
C VAL A 397 -9.31 3.99 25.98
N LEU A 398 -8.59 4.98 25.44
CA LEU A 398 -8.19 6.19 26.17
C LEU A 398 -8.96 7.45 25.73
N LEU A 399 -9.56 8.15 26.70
CA LEU A 399 -10.32 9.39 26.45
C LEU A 399 -9.36 10.59 26.30
N THR A 400 -8.73 10.73 25.14
CA THR A 400 -7.79 11.83 24.86
C THR A 400 -8.24 12.77 23.75
N MET A 401 -9.24 12.38 22.95
CA MET A 401 -9.75 13.20 21.84
C MET A 401 -10.81 14.19 22.34
N VAL A 402 -10.49 14.91 23.41
CA VAL A 402 -11.38 15.86 24.09
C VAL A 402 -10.76 17.23 24.14
N ASP A 403 -11.58 18.26 23.94
CA ASP A 403 -11.13 19.64 24.04
C ASP A 403 -11.19 20.14 25.50
N GLY A 404 -10.80 21.39 25.72
CA GLY A 404 -10.85 21.99 27.06
C GLY A 404 -12.28 22.17 27.60
N LYS A 405 -13.29 22.33 26.74
CA LYS A 405 -14.68 22.50 27.14
C LYS A 405 -15.26 21.18 27.67
N VAL A 406 -14.98 20.08 26.98
CA VAL A 406 -15.33 18.72 27.41
C VAL A 406 -14.61 18.40 28.72
N CYS A 407 -13.30 18.65 28.83
CA CYS A 407 -12.55 18.44 30.08
C CYS A 407 -13.18 19.20 31.27
N ASN A 408 -13.57 20.46 31.08
CA ASN A 408 -14.21 21.24 32.13
C ASN A 408 -15.60 20.68 32.51
N SER A 409 -16.34 20.17 31.53
CA SER A 409 -17.66 19.57 31.75
C SER A 409 -17.58 18.28 32.56
N LEU A 410 -16.55 17.46 32.32
CA LEU A 410 -16.30 16.19 33.02
C LEU A 410 -15.75 16.41 34.43
N THR A 411 -14.90 17.42 34.62
CA THR A 411 -14.32 17.72 35.94
C THR A 411 -15.18 18.64 36.80
N CYS A 412 -16.41 18.96 36.34
CA CYS A 412 -17.31 19.94 36.97
C CYS A 412 -16.64 21.31 37.21
N THR A 413 -15.67 21.67 36.37
CA THR A 413 -14.98 22.95 36.43
C THR A 413 -15.85 24.03 35.79
N SER A 414 -16.56 24.79 36.63
CA SER A 414 -17.56 25.78 36.18
C SER A 414 -16.99 26.97 35.41
N SER A 415 -15.69 27.27 35.54
CA SER A 415 -15.05 28.40 34.87
C SER A 415 -13.98 27.95 33.89
N SER A 416 -14.06 28.40 32.64
CA SER A 416 -13.01 28.20 31.63
C SER A 416 -11.68 28.88 31.98
N GLN A 417 -11.67 29.77 32.98
CA GLN A 417 -10.47 30.44 33.51
C GLN A 417 -9.86 29.74 34.72
N ARG A 418 -10.41 28.58 35.12
CA ARG A 418 -9.83 27.70 36.14
C ARG A 418 -9.19 26.50 35.44
N CYS A 419 -8.00 26.11 35.88
CA CYS A 419 -7.35 24.90 35.39
C CYS A 419 -7.95 23.69 36.10
N TYR A 420 -8.41 22.70 35.34
CA TYR A 420 -8.95 21.46 35.90
C TYR A 420 -7.87 20.54 36.52
N LEU A 421 -6.58 20.79 36.27
CA LEU A 421 -5.47 19.99 36.81
C LEU A 421 -5.03 20.44 38.20
N CYS A 422 -4.94 21.76 38.43
CA CYS A 422 -4.39 22.34 39.66
C CYS A 422 -5.37 23.27 40.42
N ASP A 423 -6.62 23.38 39.95
CA ASP A 423 -7.70 24.26 40.46
C ASP A 423 -7.38 25.76 40.54
N CYS A 424 -6.18 26.17 40.13
CA CYS A 424 -5.78 27.56 40.10
C CYS A 424 -6.59 28.33 39.05
N THR A 425 -6.79 29.62 39.32
CA THR A 425 -7.46 30.54 38.40
C THR A 425 -6.44 31.37 37.63
N SER A 426 -6.87 31.94 36.50
CA SER A 426 -6.07 32.82 35.64
C SER A 426 -5.26 33.88 36.38
N LYS A 427 -5.79 34.43 37.48
CA LYS A 427 -5.10 35.42 38.32
C LYS A 427 -3.81 34.90 38.97
N ARG A 428 -3.72 33.60 39.25
CA ARG A 428 -2.55 32.96 39.86
C ARG A 428 -1.57 32.40 38.83
N PHE A 429 -1.96 32.25 37.57
CA PHE A 429 -1.16 31.58 36.53
C PHE A 429 0.23 32.18 36.29
N ASN A 430 0.41 33.47 36.57
CA ASN A 430 1.69 34.14 36.40
C ASN A 430 2.65 33.91 37.58
N ASN A 431 2.19 33.33 38.71
CA ASN A 431 3.05 32.96 39.85
C ASN A 431 3.63 31.56 39.61
N ILE A 432 4.67 31.48 38.78
CA ILE A 432 5.22 30.21 38.30
C ILE A 432 5.65 29.30 39.44
N ASP A 433 6.42 29.82 40.41
CA ASP A 433 6.96 28.99 41.50
C ASP A 433 5.87 28.47 42.46
N ASP A 434 4.80 29.24 42.68
CA ASP A 434 3.64 28.78 43.48
C ASP A 434 2.91 27.62 42.78
N ILE A 435 2.79 27.69 41.46
CA ILE A 435 2.09 26.67 40.66
C ILE A 435 2.90 25.38 40.62
N LEU A 436 4.22 25.46 40.46
CA LEU A 436 5.09 24.29 40.47
C LEU A 436 5.03 23.52 41.81
N ARG A 437 4.65 24.20 42.91
CA ARG A 437 4.43 23.59 44.23
C ARG A 437 2.99 23.10 44.44
N THR A 438 2.07 23.46 43.56
CA THR A 438 0.65 23.12 43.72
C THR A 438 0.43 21.67 43.27
N PRO A 439 -0.24 20.83 44.08
CA PRO A 439 -0.50 19.45 43.71
C PRO A 439 -1.42 19.37 42.49
N LEU A 440 -1.19 18.35 41.66
CA LEU A 440 -2.02 18.05 40.49
C LEU A 440 -3.03 16.94 40.82
N LYS A 441 -4.18 17.02 40.18
CA LYS A 441 -5.17 15.95 40.11
C LYS A 441 -4.73 14.93 39.08
N GLU A 442 -4.07 13.86 39.54
CA GLU A 442 -3.49 12.82 38.69
C GLU A 442 -4.56 12.12 37.82
N GLU A 443 -5.78 11.98 38.34
CA GLU A 443 -6.92 11.40 37.64
C GLU A 443 -7.34 12.17 36.38
N HIS A 444 -6.91 13.44 36.25
CA HIS A 444 -7.21 14.28 35.11
C HIS A 444 -6.09 14.31 34.05
N LEU A 445 -4.93 13.69 34.31
CA LEU A 445 -3.83 13.62 33.34
C LEU A 445 -4.21 12.78 32.12
N GLN A 446 -5.11 11.80 32.29
CA GLN A 446 -5.61 10.92 31.24
C GLN A 446 -6.27 11.66 30.06
N PHE A 447 -6.76 12.90 30.25
CA PHE A 447 -7.38 13.68 29.17
C PHE A 447 -6.37 14.14 28.10
N GLY A 448 -5.07 14.05 28.37
CA GLY A 448 -4.04 14.36 27.40
C GLY A 448 -3.98 15.83 26.99
N ILE A 449 -3.47 16.07 25.77
CA ILE A 449 -3.29 17.41 25.20
C ILE A 449 -4.03 17.49 23.86
N SER A 450 -5.01 18.38 23.85
CA SER A 450 -5.71 18.84 22.65
C SER A 450 -4.78 19.74 21.81
N SER A 451 -4.01 19.11 20.94
CA SER A 451 -2.92 19.78 20.20
C SER A 451 -3.44 20.79 19.17
N LEU A 452 -4.59 20.54 18.53
CA LEU A 452 -5.18 21.48 17.58
C LEU A 452 -5.60 22.77 18.29
N HIS A 453 -6.29 22.62 19.42
CA HIS A 453 -6.69 23.77 20.22
C HIS A 453 -5.49 24.46 20.87
N ALA A 454 -4.39 23.76 21.15
CA ALA A 454 -3.15 24.38 21.60
C ALA A 454 -2.65 25.44 20.59
N TRP A 455 -2.54 25.08 19.31
CA TRP A 455 -2.14 26.02 18.25
C TRP A 455 -3.05 27.27 18.22
N ILE A 456 -4.36 27.06 18.26
CA ILE A 456 -5.34 28.15 18.20
C ILE A 456 -5.26 29.04 19.44
N ARG A 457 -5.21 28.47 20.65
CA ARG A 457 -5.21 29.22 21.91
C ARG A 457 -3.91 29.99 22.16
N PHE A 458 -2.76 29.44 21.76
CA PHE A 458 -1.49 30.17 21.80
C PHE A 458 -1.49 31.35 20.83
N PHE A 459 -2.03 31.15 19.63
CA PHE A 459 -2.20 32.24 18.66
C PHE A 459 -3.13 33.34 19.18
N GLU A 460 -4.31 32.98 19.69
CA GLU A 460 -5.26 33.92 20.29
C GLU A 460 -4.66 34.66 21.49
N CYS A 461 -3.88 33.98 22.32
CA CYS A 461 -3.16 34.58 23.44
C CYS A 461 -2.27 35.73 22.95
N LEU A 462 -1.41 35.47 21.96
CA LEU A 462 -0.49 36.46 21.42
C LEU A 462 -1.25 37.63 20.78
N LEU A 463 -2.30 37.37 20.01
CA LEU A 463 -3.14 38.43 19.45
C LEU A 463 -3.74 39.32 20.55
N HIS A 464 -4.28 38.72 21.61
CA HIS A 464 -4.91 39.49 22.69
C HIS A 464 -3.89 40.30 23.50
N ILE A 465 -2.65 39.80 23.67
CA ILE A 465 -1.56 40.59 24.24
C ILE A 465 -1.26 41.76 23.29
N SER A 466 -1.08 41.47 22.00
CA SER A 466 -0.76 42.45 20.98
C SER A 466 -1.78 43.58 20.91
N TYR A 467 -3.08 43.27 20.92
CA TYR A 467 -4.14 44.29 20.90
C TYR A 467 -4.11 45.23 22.11
N LYS A 468 -3.52 44.78 23.22
CA LYS A 468 -3.50 45.50 24.50
C LYS A 468 -2.14 46.11 24.84
N LEU A 469 -1.15 46.06 23.94
CA LEU A 469 0.19 46.59 24.20
C LEU A 469 0.21 48.08 24.57
N ASP A 470 -0.73 48.88 24.03
CA ASP A 470 -0.82 50.32 24.31
C ASP A 470 -1.43 50.62 25.68
N VAL A 471 -2.24 49.72 26.22
CA VAL A 471 -2.95 49.89 27.51
C VAL A 471 -2.29 49.14 28.66
N LYS A 472 -1.60 48.04 28.38
CA LYS A 472 -0.91 47.15 29.33
C LYS A 472 -1.76 46.75 30.54
N LYS A 473 -3.03 46.42 30.29
CA LYS A 473 -4.00 45.97 31.30
C LYS A 473 -4.68 44.69 30.82
N TRP A 474 -4.98 43.79 31.75
CA TRP A 474 -5.73 42.57 31.43
C TRP A 474 -7.16 42.87 30.96
N GLN A 475 -7.88 43.74 31.69
CA GLN A 475 -9.25 44.15 31.34
C GLN A 475 -9.25 45.54 30.70
N SER A 476 -9.90 45.68 29.54
CA SER A 476 -10.06 46.96 28.83
C SER A 476 -11.44 47.54 29.14
N ARG A 477 -11.49 48.69 29.82
CA ARG A 477 -12.73 49.41 30.21
C ARG A 477 -12.68 50.86 29.72
N GLY A 478 -13.83 51.45 29.42
CA GLY A 478 -13.92 52.84 28.93
C GLY A 478 -13.05 53.07 27.68
N ASP A 479 -12.27 54.16 27.70
CA ASP A 479 -11.41 54.61 26.60
C ASP A 479 -10.38 53.57 26.13
N ASP A 480 -9.98 52.64 27.01
CA ASP A 480 -9.08 51.55 26.66
C ASP A 480 -9.66 50.67 25.53
N LYS A 481 -10.99 50.56 25.43
CA LYS A 481 -11.66 49.77 24.36
C LYS A 481 -11.42 50.37 22.97
N ALA A 482 -11.47 51.70 22.85
CA ALA A 482 -11.28 52.37 21.56
C ALA A 482 -9.84 52.20 21.05
N LYS A 483 -8.85 52.31 21.96
CA LYS A 483 -7.44 52.07 21.65
C LYS A 483 -7.20 50.62 21.19
N VAL A 484 -7.74 49.65 21.93
CA VAL A 484 -7.64 48.22 21.60
C VAL A 484 -8.30 47.90 20.25
N ALA A 485 -9.47 48.47 19.97
CA ALA A 485 -10.16 48.26 18.69
C ALA A 485 -9.37 48.83 17.50
N THR A 486 -8.79 50.01 17.67
CA THR A 486 -7.93 50.64 16.65
C THR A 486 -6.70 49.78 16.37
N ARG A 487 -6.00 49.34 17.43
CA ARG A 487 -4.83 48.47 17.29
C ARG A 487 -5.17 47.12 16.66
N LYS A 488 -6.29 46.49 17.07
CA LYS A 488 -6.81 45.27 16.45
C LYS A 488 -7.02 45.45 14.94
N SER A 489 -7.65 46.55 14.50
CA SER A 489 -7.85 46.83 13.08
C SER A 489 -6.54 46.95 12.30
N ASN A 490 -5.54 47.63 12.88
CA ASN A 490 -4.22 47.78 12.25
C ASN A 490 -3.50 46.43 12.10
N ILE A 491 -3.54 45.59 13.13
CA ILE A 491 -2.95 44.24 13.10
C ILE A 491 -3.64 43.35 12.07
N GLN A 492 -4.98 43.38 12.02
CA GLN A 492 -5.74 42.63 11.02
C GLN A 492 -5.40 43.05 9.59
N LYS A 493 -5.25 44.36 9.34
CA LYS A 493 -4.78 44.89 8.05
C LYS A 493 -3.36 44.44 7.73
N GLY A 494 -2.45 44.50 8.69
CA GLY A 494 -1.07 44.05 8.53
C GLY A 494 -0.96 42.57 8.14
N PHE A 495 -1.70 41.69 8.82
CA PHE A 495 -1.74 40.27 8.47
C PHE A 495 -2.34 40.00 7.09
N ARG A 496 -3.39 40.74 6.72
CA ARG A 496 -3.99 40.63 5.39
C ARG A 496 -3.04 41.10 4.30
N GLN A 497 -2.31 42.19 4.52
CA GLN A 497 -1.38 42.77 3.52
C GLN A 497 -0.11 41.94 3.36
N GLN A 498 0.53 41.54 4.45
CA GLN A 498 1.86 40.90 4.38
C GLN A 498 1.79 39.37 4.23
N LEU A 499 0.79 38.72 4.84
CA LEU A 499 0.67 37.26 4.83
C LEU A 499 -0.60 36.75 4.12
N GLY A 500 -1.49 37.63 3.68
CA GLY A 500 -2.78 37.23 3.11
C GLY A 500 -3.68 36.49 4.11
N LEU A 501 -3.48 36.73 5.42
CA LEU A 501 -4.22 36.05 6.49
C LEU A 501 -5.40 36.90 6.96
N LEU A 502 -6.56 36.27 7.10
CA LEU A 502 -7.73 36.86 7.76
C LEU A 502 -7.75 36.41 9.22
N VAL A 503 -7.53 37.35 10.14
CA VAL A 503 -7.34 37.07 11.56
C VAL A 503 -8.46 37.67 12.38
N ASP A 504 -9.01 36.90 13.32
CA ASP A 504 -9.97 37.34 14.33
C ASP A 504 -11.20 38.05 13.76
N MET A 505 -11.73 37.50 12.66
CA MET A 505 -12.97 37.91 12.01
C MET A 505 -14.07 36.88 12.27
N PRO A 506 -15.31 37.29 12.61
CA PRO A 506 -16.42 36.37 12.75
C PRO A 506 -16.85 35.79 11.39
N LYS A 507 -17.18 34.50 11.34
CA LYS A 507 -17.80 33.87 10.17
C LYS A 507 -19.28 33.57 10.48
N GLN A 508 -20.20 33.99 9.60
CA GLN A 508 -21.64 33.70 9.77
C GLN A 508 -21.89 32.18 9.80
N GLY A 509 -22.55 31.68 10.84
CA GLY A 509 -22.86 30.25 11.00
C GLY A 509 -21.66 29.35 11.33
N TYR A 510 -20.47 29.92 11.56
CA TYR A 510 -19.25 29.23 11.96
C TYR A 510 -18.61 29.94 13.17
N GLY A 511 -17.46 29.45 13.64
CA GLY A 511 -16.62 30.14 14.62
C GLY A 511 -15.92 31.39 14.04
N SER A 512 -14.71 31.68 14.51
CA SER A 512 -13.89 32.78 13.96
C SER A 512 -12.99 32.32 12.80
N THR A 513 -12.28 33.25 12.16
CA THR A 513 -11.20 32.92 11.21
C THR A 513 -9.93 32.36 11.87
N ASN A 514 -9.88 32.28 13.21
CA ASN A 514 -8.75 31.70 13.94
C ASN A 514 -8.87 30.17 13.95
N ASP A 515 -8.56 29.55 12.81
CA ASP A 515 -8.44 28.11 12.70
C ASP A 515 -6.98 27.65 12.76
N GLY A 516 -6.77 26.33 12.79
CA GLY A 516 -5.44 25.74 12.86
C GLY A 516 -4.53 26.11 11.69
N ASN A 517 -5.06 26.46 10.51
CA ASN A 517 -4.23 26.88 9.38
C ASN A 517 -3.73 28.31 9.58
N THR A 518 -4.60 29.21 10.03
CA THR A 518 -4.21 30.58 10.38
C THR A 518 -3.15 30.58 11.48
N ALA A 519 -3.34 29.79 12.54
CA ALA A 519 -2.38 29.67 13.63
C ALA A 519 -1.01 29.15 13.16
N ARG A 520 -0.96 28.04 12.41
CA ARG A 520 0.30 27.48 11.89
C ARG A 520 1.05 28.49 11.02
N ARG A 521 0.37 29.19 10.11
CA ARG A 521 1.00 30.21 9.26
C ARG A 521 1.53 31.42 10.05
N PHE A 522 0.84 31.82 11.12
CA PHE A 522 1.31 32.87 12.02
C PHE A 522 2.65 32.49 12.66
N PHE A 523 2.75 31.27 13.22
CA PHE A 523 3.97 30.85 13.88
C PHE A 523 5.09 30.50 12.89
N GLU A 524 4.79 29.95 11.71
CA GLU A 524 5.78 29.68 10.65
C GLU A 524 6.51 30.96 10.20
N ASN A 525 5.82 32.11 10.24
CA ASN A 525 6.38 33.40 9.86
C ASN A 525 6.66 34.27 11.09
N ALA A 526 7.29 33.70 12.12
CA ALA A 526 7.48 34.33 13.43
C ALA A 526 8.04 35.76 13.36
N ALA A 527 9.02 36.03 12.48
CA ALA A 527 9.61 37.37 12.30
C ALA A 527 8.60 38.40 11.79
N ILE A 528 7.83 38.05 10.75
CA ILE A 528 6.79 38.91 10.19
C ILE A 528 5.67 39.10 11.22
N SER A 529 5.25 38.02 11.86
CA SER A 529 4.23 38.05 12.92
C SER A 529 4.64 38.94 14.09
N ALA A 530 5.90 38.88 14.53
CA ALA A 530 6.45 39.76 15.57
C ALA A 530 6.42 41.23 15.13
N SER A 531 6.84 41.53 13.90
CA SER A 531 6.80 42.88 13.34
C SER A 531 5.38 43.46 13.27
N ILE A 532 4.40 42.67 12.80
CA ILE A 532 3.00 43.11 12.72
C ILE A 532 2.38 43.31 14.11
N THR A 533 2.64 42.38 15.03
CA THR A 533 2.01 42.41 16.37
C THR A 533 2.72 43.34 17.36
N GLY A 534 3.98 43.67 17.11
CA GLY A 534 4.85 44.37 18.05
C GLY A 534 5.22 43.54 19.28
N LEU A 535 5.17 42.21 19.17
CA LEU A 535 5.55 41.28 20.24
C LEU A 535 7.01 40.84 20.11
N ASP A 536 7.57 40.40 21.22
CA ASP A 536 8.88 39.76 21.27
C ASP A 536 8.97 38.52 20.36
N LEU A 537 9.99 38.50 19.50
CA LEU A 537 10.24 37.42 18.55
C LEU A 537 10.62 36.11 19.25
N SER A 538 11.39 36.18 20.34
CA SER A 538 11.86 35.00 21.06
C SER A 538 10.68 34.23 21.64
N LEU A 539 9.73 34.91 22.28
CA LEU A 539 8.52 34.28 22.80
C LEU A 539 7.71 33.57 21.70
N ILE A 540 7.52 34.22 20.54
CA ILE A 540 6.78 33.60 19.41
C ILE A 540 7.50 32.33 18.93
N LYS A 541 8.83 32.36 18.79
CA LYS A 541 9.63 31.19 18.41
C LYS A 541 9.56 30.08 19.45
N ARG A 542 9.66 30.40 20.74
CA ARG A 542 9.57 29.38 21.81
C ARG A 542 8.20 28.70 21.84
N PHE A 543 7.13 29.48 21.65
CA PHE A 543 5.79 28.94 21.47
C PHE A 543 5.68 28.05 20.22
N HIS A 544 6.28 28.45 19.09
CA HIS A 544 6.34 27.61 17.89
C HIS A 544 6.97 26.24 18.17
N VAL A 545 8.14 26.24 18.84
CA VAL A 545 8.89 25.02 19.18
C VAL A 545 8.06 24.09 20.07
N ILE A 546 7.42 24.61 21.13
CA ILE A 546 6.58 23.80 22.03
C ILE A 546 5.41 23.17 21.25
N LEU A 547 4.75 23.95 20.40
CA LEU A 547 3.62 23.50 19.59
C LEU A 547 4.05 22.44 18.55
N GLN A 548 5.24 22.57 17.95
CA GLN A 548 5.82 21.55 17.08
C GLN A 548 6.06 20.24 17.84
N VAL A 549 6.68 20.30 19.03
CA VAL A 549 7.03 19.13 19.84
C VAL A 549 5.78 18.35 20.25
N ILE A 550 4.75 19.01 20.77
CA ILE A 550 3.52 18.30 21.19
C ILE A 550 2.72 17.72 20.01
N SER A 551 2.88 18.27 18.79
CA SER A 551 2.15 17.83 17.58
C SER A 551 2.92 16.85 16.70
N CYS A 552 4.22 16.61 16.93
CA CYS A 552 5.06 15.85 15.99
C CYS A 552 4.78 14.34 15.98
N GLY A 553 4.31 13.79 17.10
CA GLY A 553 4.03 12.36 17.26
C GLY A 553 5.25 11.49 17.57
N PHE A 554 6.37 12.10 17.97
CA PHE A 554 7.58 11.42 18.43
C PHE A 554 7.70 11.46 19.97
N GLU A 555 8.51 10.56 20.50
CA GLU A 555 8.89 10.52 21.91
C GLU A 555 9.60 11.82 22.33
N ILE A 556 9.17 12.39 23.46
CA ILE A 556 9.68 13.66 23.99
C ILE A 556 10.64 13.37 25.14
N ASP A 557 11.78 14.06 25.17
CA ASP A 557 12.68 14.08 26.33
C ASP A 557 12.06 14.98 27.42
N VAL A 558 11.33 14.34 28.35
CA VAL A 558 10.48 15.04 29.33
C VAL A 558 11.27 16.06 30.17
N PRO A 559 12.43 15.74 30.77
CA PRO A 559 13.21 16.72 31.53
C PRO A 559 13.62 17.95 30.72
N LYS A 560 14.13 17.76 29.49
CA LYS A 560 14.53 18.89 28.63
C LYS A 560 13.33 19.74 28.23
N TYR A 561 12.23 19.09 27.87
CA TYR A 561 11.00 19.76 27.48
C TYR A 561 10.39 20.55 28.65
N GLU A 562 10.39 20.00 29.85
CA GLU A 562 9.92 20.66 31.07
C GLU A 562 10.72 21.94 31.37
N ALA A 563 12.05 21.84 31.37
CA ALA A 563 12.92 23.00 31.56
C ALA A 563 12.64 24.09 30.51
N TYR A 564 12.53 23.70 29.23
CA TYR A 564 12.23 24.62 28.14
C TYR A 564 10.88 25.33 28.33
N CYS A 565 9.86 24.62 28.80
CA CYS A 565 8.53 25.16 29.07
C CYS A 565 8.52 26.14 30.26
N ILE A 566 9.19 25.80 31.36
CA ILE A 566 9.29 26.65 32.56
C ILE A 566 10.05 27.95 32.23
N GLU A 567 11.16 27.86 31.51
CA GLU A 567 11.89 29.04 31.02
C GLU A 567 11.00 29.93 30.15
N THR A 568 10.20 29.32 29.26
CA THR A 568 9.26 30.05 28.41
C THR A 568 8.17 30.74 29.23
N ALA A 569 7.67 30.08 30.28
CA ALA A 569 6.68 30.65 31.19
C ALA A 569 7.25 31.86 31.94
N ARG A 570 8.50 31.76 32.42
CA ARG A 570 9.20 32.87 33.08
C ARG A 570 9.43 34.05 32.12
N LEU A 571 9.86 33.79 30.89
CA LEU A 571 10.00 34.81 29.84
C LEU A 571 8.66 35.51 29.54
N TYR A 572 7.57 34.75 29.43
CA TYR A 572 6.24 35.30 29.23
C TYR A 572 5.85 36.28 30.34
N VAL A 573 6.03 35.87 31.60
CA VAL A 573 5.68 36.72 32.78
C VAL A 573 6.58 37.95 32.86
N GLN A 574 7.86 37.82 32.51
CA GLN A 574 8.79 38.94 32.44
C GLN A 574 8.37 39.98 31.40
N LEU A 575 7.98 39.54 30.19
CA LEU A 575 7.61 40.45 29.09
C LEU A 575 6.22 41.06 29.26
N TYR A 576 5.25 40.27 29.73
CA TYR A 576 3.83 40.64 29.78
C TYR A 576 3.20 40.36 31.15
N PRO A 577 3.74 40.87 32.27
CA PRO A 577 3.27 40.54 33.62
C PRO A 577 1.81 40.95 33.86
N TRP A 578 1.34 41.97 33.14
CA TRP A 578 0.00 42.54 33.20
C TRP A 578 -1.07 41.72 32.45
N PHE A 579 -0.69 40.66 31.72
CA PHE A 579 -1.62 39.78 31.02
C PHE A 579 -1.57 38.37 31.61
N CYS A 580 -2.65 37.95 32.26
CA CYS A 580 -2.77 36.59 32.79
C CYS A 580 -2.80 35.56 31.67
N MET A 581 -2.00 34.49 31.78
CA MET A 581 -2.02 33.40 30.81
C MET A 581 -3.43 32.80 30.65
N PRO A 582 -3.84 32.39 29.44
CA PRO A 582 -5.01 31.54 29.26
C PRO A 582 -4.77 30.13 29.83
N THR A 583 -5.85 29.44 30.22
CA THR A 583 -5.80 28.09 30.82
C THR A 583 -5.04 27.07 29.97
N THR A 584 -5.19 27.10 28.65
CA THR A 584 -4.45 26.21 27.75
C THR A 584 -2.94 26.50 27.71
N VAL A 585 -2.56 27.78 27.73
CA VAL A 585 -1.15 28.20 27.76
C VAL A 585 -0.52 27.78 29.08
N HIS A 586 -1.20 28.07 30.19
CA HIS A 586 -0.80 27.63 31.53
C HIS A 586 -0.66 26.10 31.62
N LYS A 587 -1.66 25.34 31.16
CA LYS A 587 -1.63 23.86 31.14
C LYS A 587 -0.40 23.36 30.38
N ILE A 588 -0.15 23.91 29.19
CA ILE A 588 0.97 23.45 28.38
C ILE A 588 2.30 23.83 29.02
N LEU A 589 2.49 25.09 29.43
CA LEU A 589 3.78 25.51 29.95
C LEU A 589 4.15 24.91 31.32
N LEU A 590 3.16 24.60 32.16
CA LEU A 590 3.41 24.21 33.56
C LEU A 590 2.99 22.78 33.92
N HIS A 591 2.18 22.12 33.11
CA HIS A 591 1.64 20.79 33.42
C HIS A 591 1.82 19.75 32.31
N SER A 592 2.21 20.15 31.10
CA SER A 592 2.30 19.18 29.99
C SER A 592 3.42 18.15 30.17
N SER A 593 4.50 18.45 30.90
CA SER A 593 5.53 17.46 31.24
C SER A 593 4.93 16.23 31.94
N LYS A 594 4.09 16.46 32.94
CA LYS A 594 3.37 15.40 33.68
C LYS A 594 2.34 14.66 32.83
N ILE A 595 1.65 15.37 31.94
CA ILE A 595 0.73 14.73 30.99
C ILE A 595 1.50 13.81 30.03
N ILE A 596 2.63 14.27 29.49
CA ILE A 596 3.50 13.49 28.58
C ILE A 596 4.04 12.27 29.32
N GLU A 597 4.52 12.43 30.55
CA GLU A 597 5.04 11.35 31.39
C GLU A 597 3.99 10.27 31.67
N SER A 598 2.73 10.66 31.87
CA SER A 598 1.62 9.72 32.07
C SER A 598 1.10 9.04 30.79
N SER A 599 1.53 9.49 29.61
CA SER A 599 0.98 9.04 28.34
C SER A 599 1.66 7.76 27.86
N ILE A 600 0.86 6.78 27.43
CA ILE A 600 1.38 5.50 26.91
C ILE A 600 1.98 5.60 25.50
N LEU A 601 1.68 6.68 24.79
CA LEU A 601 2.06 6.91 23.40
C LEU A 601 2.43 8.39 23.20
N PRO A 602 3.25 8.72 22.20
CA PRO A 602 3.56 10.11 21.89
C PRO A 602 2.31 10.98 21.73
N ILE A 603 2.27 12.12 22.42
CA ILE A 603 1.08 13.00 22.51
C ILE A 603 0.50 13.37 21.14
N GLY A 604 1.35 13.63 20.14
CA GLY A 604 0.87 13.95 18.78
C GLY A 604 0.03 12.84 18.15
N GLN A 605 0.21 11.58 18.57
CA GLN A 605 -0.62 10.45 18.13
C GLN A 605 -1.95 10.37 18.89
N MET A 606 -2.03 10.96 20.09
CA MET A 606 -3.21 10.98 20.97
C MET A 606 -4.18 12.14 20.68
N SER A 607 -3.89 12.98 19.68
CA SER A 607 -4.65 14.20 19.37
C SER A 607 -6.08 13.97 18.89
N GLU A 608 -6.94 14.96 19.12
CA GLU A 608 -8.32 15.10 18.67
C GLU A 608 -8.51 15.39 17.17
N GLU A 609 -7.44 15.74 16.43
CA GLU A 609 -7.51 16.23 15.03
C GLU A 609 -8.28 15.32 14.05
N ALA A 610 -8.25 14.01 14.28
CA ALA A 610 -8.95 13.03 13.46
C ALA A 610 -10.48 13.23 13.51
N GLN A 611 -11.02 13.50 14.70
CA GLN A 611 -12.45 13.71 14.93
C GLN A 611 -12.91 15.05 14.37
N GLU A 612 -12.13 16.11 14.60
CA GLU A 612 -12.45 17.44 14.06
C GLU A 612 -12.44 17.46 12.53
N SER A 613 -11.55 16.66 11.92
CA SER A 613 -11.57 16.45 10.47
C SER A 613 -12.80 15.67 10.00
N CYS A 614 -13.28 14.69 10.79
CA CYS A 614 -14.49 13.94 10.49
C CYS A 614 -15.76 14.80 10.51
N ASN A 615 -15.86 15.83 11.36
CA ASN A 615 -17.00 16.76 11.37
C ASN A 615 -17.27 17.37 9.98
N LYS A 616 -16.21 17.67 9.22
CA LYS A 616 -16.33 18.17 7.84
C LYS A 616 -16.91 17.12 6.90
N PHE A 617 -16.54 15.85 7.08
CA PHE A 617 -17.10 14.76 6.30
C PHE A 617 -18.54 14.44 6.67
N ILE A 618 -18.92 14.54 7.94
CA ILE A 618 -20.33 14.39 8.35
C ILE A 618 -21.21 15.39 7.59
N LYS A 619 -20.82 16.67 7.58
CA LYS A 619 -21.51 17.73 6.82
C LYS A 619 -21.62 17.37 5.33
N GLN A 620 -20.49 17.01 4.73
CA GLN A 620 -20.43 16.65 3.31
C GLN A 620 -21.28 15.40 2.98
N TYR A 621 -21.21 14.35 3.80
CA TYR A 621 -21.91 13.08 3.55
C TYR A 621 -23.41 13.25 3.66
N ARG A 622 -23.89 14.03 4.63
CA ARG A 622 -25.31 14.38 4.78
C ARG A 622 -25.84 15.11 3.53
N GLN A 623 -25.04 15.99 2.95
CA GLN A 623 -25.43 16.82 1.79
C GLN A 623 -25.32 16.09 0.46
N ASP A 624 -24.23 15.36 0.20
CA ASP A 624 -23.87 14.92 -1.15
C ASP A 624 -24.00 13.41 -1.36
N PHE A 625 -23.94 12.61 -0.29
CA PHE A 625 -23.77 11.15 -0.38
C PHE A 625 -24.85 10.33 0.30
N ALA A 626 -25.79 10.98 0.97
CA ALA A 626 -26.87 10.35 1.69
C ALA A 626 -28.21 10.58 1.01
N ARG A 627 -29.08 9.57 1.07
CA ARG A 627 -30.48 9.70 0.64
C ARG A 627 -31.16 10.78 1.47
N LYS A 628 -32.00 11.59 0.81
CA LYS A 628 -32.77 12.68 1.43
C LYS A 628 -34.27 12.40 1.43
N CYS A 629 -34.68 11.15 1.24
CA CYS A 629 -36.09 10.76 1.28
C CYS A 629 -36.64 10.72 2.71
N THR A 630 -35.84 10.29 3.69
CA THR A 630 -36.18 10.30 5.12
C THR A 630 -34.95 10.58 5.97
N ARG A 631 -35.15 11.06 7.20
CA ARG A 631 -34.07 11.30 8.18
C ARG A 631 -33.33 10.02 8.55
N VAL A 632 -34.06 8.93 8.78
CA VAL A 632 -33.49 7.60 9.10
C VAL A 632 -32.56 7.13 7.98
N LYS A 633 -32.97 7.24 6.71
CA LYS A 633 -32.12 6.83 5.58
C LYS A 633 -30.92 7.74 5.39
N ASN A 634 -31.07 9.04 5.69
CA ASN A 634 -29.95 9.97 5.68
C ASN A 634 -28.91 9.60 6.74
N MET A 635 -29.36 9.38 7.99
CA MET A 635 -28.51 9.00 9.10
C MET A 635 -27.81 7.65 8.85
N GLU A 636 -28.56 6.66 8.34
CA GLU A 636 -28.03 5.35 7.93
C GLU A 636 -26.88 5.51 6.93
N ASP A 637 -27.09 6.26 5.85
CA ASP A 637 -26.09 6.43 4.80
C ASP A 637 -24.84 7.18 5.30
N VAL A 638 -25.01 8.17 6.16
CA VAL A 638 -23.90 8.94 6.75
C VAL A 638 -23.06 8.05 7.65
N PHE A 639 -23.71 7.36 8.58
CA PHE A 639 -23.04 6.50 9.55
C PHE A 639 -22.31 5.34 8.85
N GLN A 640 -22.98 4.66 7.92
CA GLN A 640 -22.37 3.60 7.11
C GLN A 640 -21.23 4.11 6.24
N ARG A 641 -21.34 5.29 5.65
CA ARG A 641 -20.26 5.87 4.85
C ARG A 641 -19.05 6.21 5.71
N LEU A 642 -19.23 6.65 6.95
CA LEU A 642 -18.13 6.86 7.90
C LEU A 642 -17.46 5.54 8.27
N LEU A 643 -18.23 4.46 8.52
CA LEU A 643 -17.67 3.12 8.78
C LEU A 643 -16.79 2.64 7.63
N VAL A 644 -17.26 2.80 6.38
CA VAL A 644 -16.47 2.45 5.18
C VAL A 644 -15.26 3.36 5.02
N ALA A 645 -15.42 4.67 5.22
CA ALA A 645 -14.34 5.64 5.06
C ALA A 645 -13.24 5.51 6.12
N SER A 646 -13.55 4.87 7.25
CA SER A 646 -12.64 4.59 8.37
C SER A 646 -12.21 3.12 8.47
N ASP A 647 -12.61 2.27 7.51
CA ASP A 647 -12.33 0.83 7.54
C ASP A 647 -10.82 0.54 7.33
N PRO A 648 -10.17 -0.26 8.20
CA PRO A 648 -8.74 -0.54 8.10
C PRO A 648 -8.28 -1.15 6.77
N VAL A 649 -9.04 -2.08 6.17
CA VAL A 649 -8.71 -2.71 4.89
C VAL A 649 -8.87 -1.70 3.75
N ILE A 650 -9.98 -0.97 3.71
CA ILE A 650 -10.18 0.06 2.67
C ILE A 650 -9.14 1.18 2.82
N SER A 651 -8.74 1.52 4.05
CA SER A 651 -7.68 2.48 4.34
C SER A 651 -6.29 2.02 3.88
N SER A 652 -5.96 0.73 4.00
CA SER A 652 -4.65 0.21 3.58
C SER A 652 -4.49 0.16 2.07
N ILE A 653 -5.58 -0.09 1.32
CA ILE A 653 -5.58 -0.07 -0.15
C ILE A 653 -5.43 1.36 -0.69
N ARG A 654 -5.92 2.36 0.05
CA ARG A 654 -5.82 3.77 -0.37
C ARG A 654 -4.37 4.25 -0.29
N LYS A 655 -3.87 4.81 -1.40
CA LYS A 655 -2.59 5.52 -1.40
C LYS A 655 -2.61 6.61 -0.32
N LEU A 656 -1.64 6.57 0.58
CA LEU A 656 -1.47 7.62 1.58
C LEU A 656 -0.95 8.88 0.87
N PRO A 657 -1.57 10.06 1.08
CA PRO A 657 -1.06 11.30 0.52
C PRO A 657 0.39 11.53 0.97
N LYS A 658 1.27 11.84 0.01
CA LYS A 658 2.67 12.21 0.31
C LYS A 658 2.64 13.39 1.30
N LYS A 659 3.11 13.18 2.53
CA LYS A 659 3.25 14.27 3.50
C LYS A 659 4.52 15.00 3.12
N LYS A 660 4.43 16.31 2.80
CA LYS A 660 5.63 17.15 2.79
C LYS A 660 6.13 17.17 4.24
N LEU A 661 7.24 16.47 4.50
CA LEU A 661 7.91 16.53 5.79
C LEU A 661 8.42 17.97 5.95
N LYS A 662 7.70 18.78 6.71
CA LYS A 662 8.24 20.07 7.14
C LYS A 662 9.30 19.75 8.19
N ALA A 663 10.52 20.22 7.97
CA ALA A 663 11.59 20.09 8.94
C ALA A 663 11.12 20.74 10.26
N LEU A 664 11.30 20.02 11.36
CA LEU A 664 11.14 20.59 12.69
C LEU A 664 12.27 21.59 12.93
N ASP A 665 12.01 22.61 13.75
CA ASP A 665 13.08 23.51 14.17
C ASP A 665 14.17 22.74 14.91
N ALA A 666 15.43 23.15 14.77
CA ALA A 666 16.55 22.48 15.42
C ALA A 666 16.38 22.42 16.95
N GLU A 667 15.78 23.45 17.55
CA GLU A 667 15.42 23.46 18.97
C GLU A 667 14.34 22.42 19.29
N ALA A 668 13.33 22.26 18.45
CA ALA A 668 12.30 21.23 18.63
C ALA A 668 12.90 19.83 18.56
N VAL A 669 13.83 19.56 17.63
CA VAL A 669 14.51 18.26 17.51
C VAL A 669 15.29 17.93 18.79
N ARG A 670 15.95 18.91 19.42
CA ARG A 670 16.71 18.70 20.67
C ARG A 670 15.84 18.30 21.88
N LEU A 671 14.54 18.55 21.81
CA LEU A 671 13.56 18.19 22.84
C LEU A 671 12.96 16.78 22.63
N LEU A 672 13.31 16.10 21.54
CA LEU A 672 12.85 14.74 21.25
C LEU A 672 13.88 13.69 21.66
N LYS A 673 13.41 12.49 21.98
CA LYS A 673 14.31 11.34 22.14
C LYS A 673 14.81 10.87 20.78
N ALA A 674 16.07 10.45 20.72
CA ALA A 674 16.60 9.79 19.53
C ALA A 674 15.82 8.47 19.28
N PRO A 675 15.58 8.10 18.01
CA PRO A 675 14.97 6.81 17.71
C PRO A 675 15.89 5.69 18.23
N SER A 676 15.33 4.74 18.98
CA SER A 676 16.03 3.53 19.39
C SER A 676 16.26 2.65 18.15
N TYR A 677 17.48 2.68 17.61
CA TYR A 677 17.89 1.75 16.57
C TYR A 677 18.43 0.50 17.27
N GLU A 678 17.61 -0.53 17.41
CA GLU A 678 18.16 -1.88 17.57
C GLU A 678 18.68 -2.27 16.19
N ALA A 679 20.00 -2.24 16.01
CA ALA A 679 20.62 -2.66 14.77
C ALA A 679 20.18 -4.09 14.46
N PRO A 680 19.62 -4.38 13.27
CA PRO A 680 19.49 -5.76 12.83
C PRO A 680 20.89 -6.37 12.84
N SER A 681 21.03 -7.54 13.47
CA SER A 681 22.26 -8.33 13.39
C SER A 681 22.68 -8.42 11.92
N SER A 682 23.89 -7.95 11.66
CA SER A 682 24.52 -7.93 10.35
C SER A 682 24.71 -9.35 9.83
N ASP A 683 23.72 -9.85 9.10
CA ASP A 683 23.81 -11.02 8.22
C ASP A 683 22.73 -10.90 7.13
N ASP A 684 22.79 -9.83 6.32
CA ASP A 684 22.31 -9.91 4.93
C ASP A 684 22.82 -8.70 4.10
N ASP A 685 24.10 -8.76 3.73
CA ASP A 685 24.66 -7.90 2.68
C ASP A 685 24.18 -8.40 1.31
N SER A 686 23.04 -7.90 0.81
CA SER A 686 22.83 -7.75 -0.63
C SER A 686 21.56 -6.97 -1.00
N ALA A 687 21.65 -5.64 -1.10
CA ALA A 687 20.92 -4.88 -2.12
C ALA A 687 21.40 -3.42 -2.15
N HIS A 688 22.26 -3.11 -3.12
CA HIS A 688 22.52 -1.73 -3.52
C HIS A 688 21.24 -1.06 -4.04
N PRO A 689 20.86 0.14 -3.54
CA PRO A 689 19.91 0.98 -4.25
C PRO A 689 20.67 1.72 -5.36
N SER A 690 20.26 1.49 -6.61
CA SER A 690 20.66 2.31 -7.74
C SER A 690 20.04 3.70 -7.58
N ASP A 691 20.90 4.71 -7.43
CA ASP A 691 20.60 6.09 -7.74
C ASP A 691 20.07 6.18 -9.18
N ASP A 692 18.92 6.82 -9.36
CA ASP A 692 18.66 7.64 -10.55
C ASP A 692 17.55 8.67 -10.26
N GLU A 693 17.94 9.92 -10.53
CA GLU A 693 17.28 11.19 -10.29
C GLU A 693 16.13 11.49 -11.28
N TYR A 694 15.08 12.18 -10.82
CA TYR A 694 14.70 13.57 -11.20
C TYR A 694 13.30 13.95 -10.66
#